data_AF-A0A091PUW2-F1
#
_entry.id   AF-A0A091PUW2-F1
#
_cell.length_a   1.000
_cell.length_b   1.000
_cell.length_c   1.000
_cell.angle_alpha   90.00
_cell.angle_beta   90.00
_cell.angle_gamma   90.00
#
_symmetry.space_group_name_H-M   'P 1'
#
loop_
_entity.id
_entity.type
_entity.pdbx_description
1 polymer ?
#
loop_
_entity_poly.entity_id
_entity_poly.type
_entity_poly.pdbx_seq_one_letter_code
_entity_poly.pdbx_strand_id
1 'polypeptide(L)'
;LTLQTTSGYVQFDSCNFESGQLQIHAPGTCQVKFCTFSQSSIYLRSVALCILENCEFTGSENASVTVEGCPSSDRNWACKHLAALAKSCAASVWEPDPAECPVAKRDGSGELLLGPVRTCEIVVGEERSSLLSAAGARDLLGSAQEDSEFGESLQAAKEEEEYPVLDSNSSDSDIHSDDEEDAQAMYKLPYQGHSLSHTLADIMDSRLQSNRLHALQKDLKLKSLQQELQQDKEAQCLANSLQGCIIRQCLFRDGKGGIFIYSRGQAKLEESIFRDLTYAVRCIQNSKVIMLRNDIHHCKASGIFLRLSAGGLIADNNIHSNSEAGVDIRKGANPLVLCNKIHSGLRSGIVVVGNGKGIIRSNQIYGNKEAGIYILYNGNPAVSGNHIFQGLAAGIAVNENGRGQITGNVICENQWGGADIRHGGDPVLRNNLISCGYSDGVVVGERGKGLIEGNAIYGNKGCGVWMTSSSLPHLINNQISHNGIYGVGVFCRKDDAGDYPPSQGGSENFQEEREGPGGENDPNSEEEHPAARRPISVALVELNSINHNGAAGLHVKSSEALNIIANVIHANRDGGVAVLQSSQLTRIANNSISCNSRGGVLVEAECQVELRGNGIYENSSHGIISKGEGIIMENDIIGNHRCGLQLLQAADMKVTKNRIQSFQDYGIALFDEAKGLVQENLIFQGRSKKSILRLMSNAEDCIIQNNMLLTFKKRFDMECMLINPPARPHIEGGALGSCAAAGGQRVSSITTRVDGGCHNHGSIFCTVL
;
A
#
# COMPACT_ATOMS: atom_id res chain seq x y z
N LEU A 1 31.38 -33.06 16.70
CA LEU A 1 31.81 -32.77 18.09
C LEU A 1 30.73 -31.95 18.79
N THR A 2 30.31 -32.30 20.01
CA THR A 2 29.30 -31.51 20.76
C THR A 2 29.91 -30.99 22.06
N LEU A 3 29.96 -29.66 22.21
CA LEU A 3 30.40 -29.00 23.43
C LEU A 3 29.17 -28.49 24.19
N GLN A 4 28.95 -29.01 25.39
CA GLN A 4 27.78 -28.69 26.21
C GLN A 4 28.19 -27.99 27.51
N THR A 5 27.54 -26.89 27.83
CA THR A 5 27.72 -26.15 29.09
C THR A 5 26.37 -25.96 29.77
N THR A 6 26.25 -26.41 31.01
CA THR A 6 25.02 -26.30 31.82
C THR A 6 25.18 -25.35 33.02
N SER A 7 26.39 -24.94 33.36
CA SER A 7 26.67 -23.98 34.44
C SER A 7 27.97 -23.23 34.17
N GLY A 8 28.12 -22.06 34.82
CA GLY A 8 29.31 -21.23 34.67
C GLY A 8 29.32 -20.38 33.40
N TYR A 9 30.51 -19.92 33.03
CA TYR A 9 30.74 -19.01 31.90
C TYR A 9 31.81 -19.59 30.99
N VAL A 10 31.54 -19.58 29.68
CA VAL A 10 32.48 -20.01 28.65
C VAL A 10 32.69 -18.88 27.66
N GLN A 11 33.95 -18.62 27.32
CA GLN A 11 34.34 -17.65 26.30
C GLN A 11 35.08 -18.37 25.18
N PHE A 12 34.68 -18.12 23.94
CA PHE A 12 35.40 -18.50 22.75
C PHE A 12 35.85 -17.23 22.03
N ASP A 13 37.12 -17.18 21.68
CA ASP A 13 37.71 -16.05 20.96
C ASP A 13 38.55 -16.61 19.81
N SER A 14 38.30 -16.15 18.59
CA SER A 14 39.10 -16.48 17.41
C SER A 14 39.21 -17.99 17.13
N CYS A 15 38.09 -18.71 17.33
CA CYS A 15 38.01 -20.17 17.16
C CYS A 15 37.31 -20.56 15.85
N ASN A 16 37.76 -21.67 15.24
CA ASN A 16 37.10 -22.28 14.08
C ASN A 16 36.37 -23.55 14.50
N PHE A 17 35.07 -23.61 14.20
CA PHE A 17 34.22 -24.78 14.45
C PHE A 17 33.83 -25.41 13.11
N GLU A 18 34.25 -26.65 12.91
CA GLU A 18 33.93 -27.45 11.72
C GLU A 18 33.06 -28.64 12.13
N SER A 19 31.88 -28.76 11.51
CA SER A 19 30.93 -29.88 11.72
C SER A 19 30.63 -30.16 13.21
N GLY A 20 30.46 -29.09 14.00
CA GLY A 20 30.31 -29.13 15.46
C GLY A 20 29.01 -28.54 15.98
N GLN A 21 28.67 -28.87 17.22
CA GLN A 21 27.51 -28.30 17.93
C GLN A 21 27.94 -27.67 19.26
N LEU A 22 27.52 -26.44 19.51
CA LEU A 22 27.69 -25.75 20.79
C LEU A 22 26.35 -25.66 21.50
N GLN A 23 26.22 -26.27 22.68
CA GLN A 23 24.97 -26.30 23.45
C GLN A 23 25.16 -25.59 24.79
N ILE A 24 24.40 -24.53 25.03
CA ILE A 24 24.42 -23.77 26.29
C ILE A 24 23.03 -23.85 26.93
N HIS A 25 22.99 -24.35 28.17
CA HIS A 25 21.78 -24.43 28.96
C HIS A 25 21.89 -23.53 30.19
N ALA A 26 20.81 -22.85 30.54
CA ALA A 26 20.73 -22.12 31.80
C ALA A 26 21.03 -23.02 33.01
N PRO A 27 21.73 -22.51 34.05
CA PRO A 27 22.19 -21.13 34.23
C PRO A 27 23.55 -20.78 33.58
N GLY A 28 24.04 -21.61 32.63
CA GLY A 28 25.23 -21.32 31.84
C GLY A 28 25.10 -20.07 30.96
N THR A 29 26.21 -19.36 30.77
CA THR A 29 26.31 -18.19 29.87
C THR A 29 27.50 -18.35 28.94
N CYS A 30 27.40 -17.80 27.73
CA CYS A 30 28.43 -17.91 26.71
C CYS A 30 28.75 -16.54 26.08
N GLN A 31 30.03 -16.33 25.77
CA GLN A 31 30.50 -15.27 24.90
C GLN A 31 31.32 -15.86 23.76
N VAL A 32 30.97 -15.52 22.53
CA VAL A 32 31.69 -15.95 21.32
C VAL A 32 32.09 -14.73 20.52
N LYS A 33 33.37 -14.62 20.18
CA LYS A 33 33.96 -13.48 19.48
C LYS A 33 34.88 -13.92 18.36
N PHE A 34 34.76 -13.30 17.18
CA PHE A 34 35.66 -13.52 16.05
C PHE A 34 35.78 -15.00 15.62
N CYS A 35 34.72 -15.78 15.84
CA CYS A 35 34.72 -17.21 15.53
C CYS A 35 34.04 -17.49 14.19
N THR A 36 34.50 -18.54 13.51
CA THR A 36 33.88 -19.05 12.28
C THR A 36 33.24 -20.41 12.55
N PHE A 37 32.00 -20.57 12.08
CA PHE A 37 31.20 -21.79 12.19
C PHE A 37 30.89 -22.31 10.79
N SER A 38 31.59 -23.37 10.39
CA SER A 38 31.40 -24.06 9.11
C SER A 38 30.63 -25.35 9.35
N GLN A 39 29.46 -25.50 8.72
CA GLN A 39 28.55 -26.63 8.93
C GLN A 39 28.27 -26.92 10.41
N SER A 40 28.29 -25.87 11.24
CA SER A 40 28.20 -25.96 12.70
C SER A 40 26.99 -25.18 13.21
N SER A 41 26.49 -25.54 14.40
CA SER A 41 25.27 -24.95 14.96
C SER A 41 25.39 -24.65 16.45
N ILE A 42 24.78 -23.55 16.89
CA ILE A 42 24.69 -23.16 18.30
C ILE A 42 23.26 -23.34 18.80
N TYR A 43 23.09 -24.01 19.93
CA TYR A 43 21.81 -24.20 20.63
C TYR A 43 21.87 -23.54 22.01
N LEU A 44 20.95 -22.61 22.25
CA LEU A 44 20.84 -21.87 23.50
C LEU A 44 19.47 -22.15 24.13
N ARG A 45 19.45 -22.71 25.34
CA ARG A 45 18.22 -23.11 26.03
C ARG A 45 18.02 -22.36 27.35
N SER A 46 16.95 -21.56 27.39
CA SER A 46 16.51 -20.73 28.51
C SER A 46 17.58 -19.79 29.06
N VAL A 47 18.60 -19.46 28.27
CA VAL A 47 19.76 -18.67 28.72
C VAL A 47 19.31 -17.27 29.13
N ALA A 48 19.84 -16.80 30.26
CA ALA A 48 19.54 -15.44 30.75
C ALA A 48 20.19 -14.38 29.85
N LEU A 49 21.46 -14.61 29.46
CA LEU A 49 22.24 -13.73 28.59
C LEU A 49 23.38 -14.51 27.90
N CYS A 50 23.48 -14.43 26.59
CA CYS A 50 24.63 -14.89 25.80
C CYS A 50 24.97 -13.83 24.74
N ILE A 51 26.25 -13.71 24.36
CA ILE A 51 26.71 -12.73 23.36
C ILE A 51 27.48 -13.45 22.25
N LEU A 52 27.03 -13.27 21.00
CA LEU A 52 27.74 -13.65 19.78
C LEU A 52 28.11 -12.34 19.06
N GLU A 53 29.39 -12.12 18.82
CA GLU A 53 29.88 -10.86 18.26
C GLU A 53 30.94 -11.13 17.18
N ASN A 54 30.85 -10.47 16.03
CA ASN A 54 31.82 -10.61 14.94
C ASN A 54 32.05 -12.06 14.50
N CYS A 55 31.00 -12.89 14.47
CA CYS A 55 31.09 -14.30 14.09
C CYS A 55 30.57 -14.53 12.67
N GLU A 56 31.13 -15.52 11.99
CA GLU A 56 30.69 -15.96 10.66
C GLU A 56 30.08 -17.37 10.73
N PHE A 57 28.93 -17.55 10.09
CA PHE A 57 28.23 -18.83 9.98
C PHE A 57 28.03 -19.19 8.51
N THR A 58 28.51 -20.36 8.10
CA THR A 58 28.47 -20.83 6.70
C THR A 58 28.07 -22.30 6.58
N GLY A 59 27.35 -22.65 5.51
CA GLY A 59 27.13 -24.05 5.15
C GLY A 59 26.21 -24.83 6.11
N SER A 60 25.43 -24.17 6.96
CA SER A 60 24.63 -24.88 7.96
C SER A 60 23.50 -25.68 7.30
N GLU A 61 23.44 -26.99 7.57
CA GLU A 61 22.34 -27.85 7.11
C GLU A 61 21.01 -27.53 7.80
N ASN A 62 21.07 -26.95 8.99
CA ASN A 62 19.94 -26.50 9.80
C ASN A 62 20.06 -24.99 10.11
N ALA A 63 19.33 -24.49 11.11
CA ALA A 63 19.54 -23.14 11.62
C ALA A 63 20.92 -23.01 12.31
N SER A 64 21.71 -22.01 11.90
CA SER A 64 23.03 -21.73 12.45
C SER A 64 22.98 -21.44 13.96
N VAL A 65 21.97 -20.68 14.41
CA VAL A 65 21.74 -20.41 15.84
C VAL A 65 20.29 -20.69 16.20
N THR A 66 20.09 -21.50 17.22
CA THR A 66 18.78 -21.86 17.75
C THR A 66 18.63 -21.37 19.18
N VAL A 67 17.57 -20.62 19.47
CA VAL A 67 17.26 -20.07 20.78
C VAL A 67 15.90 -20.59 21.26
N GLU A 68 15.91 -21.39 22.31
CA GLU A 68 14.74 -22.01 22.90
C GLU A 68 14.50 -21.51 24.32
N GLY A 69 13.24 -21.36 24.71
CA GLY A 69 12.85 -21.27 26.11
C GLY A 69 12.87 -19.85 26.68
N CYS A 70 12.05 -19.62 27.71
CA CYS A 70 11.99 -18.33 28.38
C CYS A 70 13.36 -18.02 29.03
N PRO A 71 13.91 -16.80 28.87
CA PRO A 71 15.15 -16.42 29.55
C PRO A 71 15.04 -16.62 31.07
N SER A 72 15.98 -17.38 31.63
CA SER A 72 16.00 -17.71 33.06
C SER A 72 16.18 -16.45 33.92
N SER A 73 15.49 -16.42 35.07
CA SER A 73 15.76 -15.45 36.14
C SER A 73 17.03 -15.78 36.91
N ASP A 74 17.48 -17.03 36.85
CA ASP A 74 18.70 -17.51 37.49
C ASP A 74 19.93 -17.02 36.72
N ARG A 75 20.69 -16.13 37.35
CA ARG A 75 21.82 -15.42 36.75
C ARG A 75 23.10 -15.83 37.45
N ASN A 76 24.06 -16.36 36.69
CA ASN A 76 25.40 -16.57 37.19
C ASN A 76 26.16 -15.23 37.36
N TRP A 77 27.37 -15.30 37.91
CA TRP A 77 28.21 -14.13 38.18
C TRP A 77 28.58 -13.34 36.91
N ALA A 78 28.70 -14.01 35.75
CA ALA A 78 29.10 -13.41 34.49
C ALA A 78 27.99 -12.59 33.82
N CYS A 79 26.72 -12.82 34.15
CA CYS A 79 25.59 -12.03 33.61
C CYS A 79 25.75 -10.52 33.81
N LYS A 80 26.31 -10.07 34.95
CA LYS A 80 26.57 -8.65 35.20
C LYS A 80 27.63 -8.09 34.24
N HIS A 81 28.71 -8.84 34.02
CA HIS A 81 29.77 -8.48 33.08
C HIS A 81 29.23 -8.43 31.65
N LEU A 82 28.50 -9.46 31.22
CA LEU A 82 27.93 -9.50 29.87
C LEU A 82 26.92 -8.36 29.64
N ALA A 83 26.11 -8.03 30.63
CA ALA A 83 25.18 -6.90 30.52
C ALA A 83 25.92 -5.55 30.40
N ALA A 84 27.05 -5.38 31.11
CA ALA A 84 27.88 -4.19 30.98
C ALA A 84 28.52 -4.08 29.59
N LEU A 85 29.08 -5.19 29.07
CA LEU A 85 29.60 -5.27 27.71
C LEU A 85 28.52 -4.91 26.68
N ALA A 86 27.35 -5.52 26.81
CA ALA A 86 26.25 -5.31 25.89
C ALA A 86 25.78 -3.84 25.84
N LYS A 87 25.85 -3.11 26.97
CA LYS A 87 25.52 -1.67 27.07
C LYS A 87 26.64 -0.76 26.54
N SER A 88 27.90 -1.10 26.82
CA SER A 88 29.04 -0.26 26.42
C SER A 88 29.15 -0.09 24.90
N CYS A 89 28.84 -1.13 24.11
CA CYS A 89 28.80 -1.01 22.65
C CYS A 89 27.54 -0.27 22.14
N ALA A 90 26.41 -0.36 22.85
CA ALA A 90 25.16 0.29 22.43
C ALA A 90 25.20 1.84 22.51
N ALA A 91 26.10 2.42 23.31
CA ALA A 91 26.27 3.86 23.43
C ALA A 91 26.96 4.50 22.20
N SER A 92 27.73 3.74 21.42
CA SER A 92 28.41 4.23 20.21
C SER A 92 27.49 4.42 18.99
N VAL A 93 26.24 3.97 19.10
CA VAL A 93 25.29 3.78 17.99
C VAL A 93 24.24 4.90 17.89
N TRP A 94 24.16 5.78 18.91
CA TRP A 94 23.10 6.79 19.03
C TRP A 94 23.57 8.23 18.76
N GLU A 95 24.80 8.43 18.26
CA GLU A 95 25.24 9.77 17.83
C GLU A 95 24.87 10.04 16.36
N PRO A 96 24.36 11.25 16.04
CA PRO A 96 23.98 11.61 14.69
C PRO A 96 25.22 11.92 13.83
N ASP A 97 25.22 11.45 12.57
CA ASP A 97 26.00 12.07 11.51
C ASP A 97 25.47 13.49 11.27
N PRO A 98 26.29 14.55 11.45
CA PRO A 98 25.88 15.88 11.01
C PRO A 98 26.06 15.95 9.49
N ALA A 99 24.94 15.89 8.77
CA ALA A 99 24.88 16.37 7.39
C ALA A 99 25.00 17.90 7.35
N GLU A 100 25.62 18.38 6.28
CA GLU A 100 25.84 19.78 5.86
C GLU A 100 27.13 20.47 6.37
N CYS A 101 28.18 20.35 5.56
CA CYS A 101 29.32 21.26 5.53
C CYS A 101 28.86 22.70 5.21
N PRO A 102 29.22 23.70 6.02
CA PRO A 102 29.28 25.08 5.56
C PRO A 102 30.73 25.48 5.28
N VAL A 103 30.97 25.97 4.07
CA VAL A 103 32.19 26.66 3.67
C VAL A 103 32.35 27.93 4.51
N ALA A 104 33.43 28.06 5.29
CA ALA A 104 33.93 29.36 5.75
C ALA A 104 35.44 29.35 6.06
N LYS A 105 36.07 30.50 5.79
CA LYS A 105 37.51 30.76 5.68
C LYS A 105 38.23 30.94 7.03
N ARG A 106 39.54 30.61 7.01
CA ARG A 106 40.71 31.21 7.71
C ARG A 106 40.48 32.11 8.94
N ASP A 107 41.07 31.74 10.08
CA ASP A 107 42.33 32.26 10.64
C ASP A 107 42.48 31.89 12.13
N GLY A 108 43.72 31.74 12.62
CA GLY A 108 44.04 31.90 14.04
C GLY A 108 44.64 30.69 14.77
N SER A 109 45.94 30.76 14.97
CA SER A 109 46.79 29.94 15.86
C SER A 109 46.27 29.80 17.29
N GLY A 110 46.44 28.61 17.89
CA GLY A 110 46.31 28.39 19.33
C GLY A 110 46.74 26.97 19.72
N GLU A 111 48.01 26.83 20.13
CA GLU A 111 48.57 25.63 20.75
C GLU A 111 47.82 25.26 22.04
N LEU A 112 47.49 23.97 22.22
CA LEU A 112 47.28 23.38 23.54
C LEU A 112 47.90 21.98 23.59
N LEU A 113 48.72 21.81 24.63
CA LEU A 113 49.70 20.76 24.89
C LEU A 113 49.04 19.43 25.32
N LEU A 114 49.33 18.35 24.59
CA LEU A 114 49.12 16.96 25.04
C LEU A 114 50.45 16.38 25.55
N GLY A 115 50.49 16.06 26.84
CA GLY A 115 51.63 15.42 27.50
C GLY A 115 51.88 13.97 27.04
N PRO A 116 53.10 13.46 27.18
CA PRO A 116 53.53 12.24 26.51
C PRO A 116 53.00 10.97 27.20
N VAL A 117 52.42 10.09 26.37
CA VAL A 117 52.09 8.70 26.70
C VAL A 117 53.40 7.93 26.92
N ARG A 118 53.56 7.33 28.10
CA ARG A 118 54.66 6.41 28.42
C ARG A 118 54.38 5.05 27.81
N THR A 119 55.13 4.67 26.78
CA THR A 119 55.28 3.29 26.31
C THR A 119 56.38 2.60 27.12
N CYS A 120 56.03 1.54 27.85
CA CYS A 120 57.00 0.63 28.47
C CYS A 120 57.30 -0.51 27.50
N GLU A 121 58.55 -0.57 27.02
CA GLU A 121 59.13 -1.75 26.39
C GLU A 121 59.35 -2.85 27.44
N ILE A 122 58.96 -4.08 27.11
CA ILE A 122 59.41 -5.28 27.82
C ILE A 122 60.48 -5.94 26.96
N VAL A 123 61.71 -5.83 27.42
CA VAL A 123 62.90 -6.54 26.95
C VAL A 123 62.86 -7.96 27.51
N VAL A 124 62.95 -8.97 26.65
CA VAL A 124 63.43 -10.30 27.05
C VAL A 124 64.67 -10.61 26.25
N GLY A 125 65.77 -10.79 26.98
CA GLY A 125 67.12 -10.97 26.47
C GLY A 125 67.35 -12.29 25.74
N GLU A 126 68.29 -12.18 24.81
CA GLU A 126 68.94 -13.25 24.04
C GLU A 126 69.62 -14.29 24.92
N GLU A 127 69.76 -15.53 24.42
CA GLU A 127 71.08 -16.12 24.13
C GLU A 127 71.03 -17.13 22.96
N ARG A 128 71.67 -16.73 21.86
CA ARG A 128 72.62 -17.44 20.97
C ARG A 128 72.37 -18.91 20.57
N SER A 129 72.34 -19.15 19.25
CA SER A 129 73.52 -19.61 18.49
C SER A 129 73.25 -19.77 16.98
N SER A 130 74.11 -19.11 16.16
CA SER A 130 74.71 -19.55 14.87
C SER A 130 73.81 -20.06 13.72
N LEU A 131 74.00 -19.77 12.43
CA LEU A 131 75.05 -19.14 11.61
C LEU A 131 74.51 -19.07 10.15
N LEU A 132 74.90 -18.04 9.38
CA LEU A 132 75.06 -17.96 7.90
C LEU A 132 73.80 -17.90 7.02
N SER A 133 73.52 -16.76 6.34
CA SER A 133 74.03 -16.31 5.01
C SER A 133 73.29 -17.03 3.85
N ALA A 134 72.75 -16.42 2.79
CA ALA A 134 72.99 -15.17 2.05
C ALA A 134 71.67 -14.76 1.34
N ALA A 135 71.30 -13.49 1.20
CA ALA A 135 71.50 -12.65 0.00
C ALA A 135 71.39 -13.42 -1.34
N GLY A 136 70.58 -13.05 -2.34
CA GLY A 136 69.79 -11.85 -2.57
C GLY A 136 69.30 -11.83 -4.04
N ALA A 137 68.85 -10.64 -4.45
CA ALA A 137 68.46 -10.19 -5.80
C ALA A 137 67.04 -10.57 -6.25
N ARG A 138 66.06 -9.66 -6.27
CA ARG A 138 65.89 -8.39 -7.03
C ARG A 138 65.59 -8.58 -8.53
N ASP A 139 64.37 -8.16 -8.86
CA ASP A 139 64.06 -7.06 -9.79
C ASP A 139 63.52 -7.35 -11.19
N LEU A 140 62.49 -6.53 -11.48
CA LEU A 140 62.00 -5.94 -12.74
C LEU A 140 60.99 -6.75 -13.58
N LEU A 141 59.70 -6.38 -13.61
CA LEU A 141 59.03 -5.29 -14.36
C LEU A 141 59.22 -5.37 -15.88
N GLY A 142 58.12 -5.50 -16.61
CA GLY A 142 58.11 -5.31 -18.07
C GLY A 142 56.82 -5.73 -18.76
N SER A 143 55.99 -4.73 -19.05
CA SER A 143 54.73 -4.68 -19.81
C SER A 143 54.84 -4.94 -21.32
N ALA A 144 53.70 -5.27 -21.95
CA ALA A 144 53.16 -4.83 -23.28
C ALA A 144 52.40 -6.00 -23.94
N GLN A 145 51.09 -5.98 -24.22
CA GLN A 145 50.28 -5.22 -25.19
C GLN A 145 50.44 -5.64 -26.67
N GLU A 146 49.26 -5.85 -27.29
CA GLU A 146 48.91 -5.94 -28.74
C GLU A 146 49.28 -7.26 -29.46
N ASP A 147 48.39 -7.95 -30.18
CA ASP A 147 47.77 -7.52 -31.44
C ASP A 147 46.66 -8.48 -31.93
N SER A 148 45.98 -8.01 -32.96
CA SER A 148 44.73 -8.40 -33.61
C SER A 148 44.73 -9.62 -34.55
N GLU A 149 43.52 -10.07 -34.95
CA GLU A 149 42.96 -10.12 -36.33
C GLU A 149 42.24 -11.42 -36.82
N PHE A 150 41.10 -11.19 -37.50
CA PHE A 150 40.35 -12.00 -38.50
C PHE A 150 39.80 -13.41 -38.16
N GLY A 151 38.60 -13.86 -38.59
CA GLY A 151 37.58 -13.32 -39.49
C GLY A 151 36.40 -14.31 -39.72
N GLU A 152 35.31 -13.78 -40.30
CA GLU A 152 34.26 -14.40 -41.19
C GLU A 152 33.52 -15.69 -40.74
N SER A 153 32.20 -15.69 -40.51
CA SER A 153 31.04 -15.66 -41.46
C SER A 153 30.31 -17.01 -41.45
N LEU A 154 29.00 -17.04 -41.13
CA LEU A 154 27.96 -17.72 -41.92
C LEU A 154 26.57 -17.71 -41.24
N GLN A 155 25.56 -17.71 -42.11
CA GLN A 155 24.15 -17.45 -41.89
C GLN A 155 23.32 -18.68 -41.47
N ALA A 156 22.14 -18.36 -40.90
CA ALA A 156 20.81 -18.97 -41.11
C ALA A 156 20.53 -20.41 -40.65
N ALA A 157 19.50 -20.56 -39.81
CA ALA A 157 18.22 -21.18 -40.20
C ALA A 157 17.17 -21.02 -39.08
N LYS A 158 15.94 -20.72 -39.49
CA LYS A 158 14.71 -20.92 -38.73
C LYS A 158 14.35 -22.41 -38.80
N GLU A 159 13.71 -22.94 -37.77
CA GLU A 159 12.59 -23.88 -37.94
C GLU A 159 11.76 -23.98 -36.65
N GLU A 160 10.45 -24.11 -36.88
CA GLU A 160 9.35 -24.25 -35.92
C GLU A 160 9.13 -25.73 -35.56
N GLU A 161 8.05 -25.97 -34.81
CA GLU A 161 7.39 -27.25 -34.50
C GLU A 161 7.92 -28.00 -33.27
N GLU A 162 7.14 -28.74 -32.50
CA GLU A 162 5.71 -28.86 -32.18
C GLU A 162 5.71 -29.99 -31.11
N TYR A 163 4.86 -29.92 -30.09
CA TYR A 163 4.73 -30.98 -29.07
C TYR A 163 4.27 -32.31 -29.69
N PRO A 164 4.59 -33.48 -29.09
CA PRO A 164 3.53 -34.13 -28.29
C PRO A 164 3.97 -35.06 -27.12
N VAL A 165 3.06 -35.10 -26.13
CA VAL A 165 2.47 -36.28 -25.45
C VAL A 165 3.12 -36.89 -24.19
N LEU A 166 2.17 -37.14 -23.28
CA LEU A 166 2.16 -37.64 -21.90
C LEU A 166 2.47 -39.13 -21.76
N ASP A 167 2.93 -39.49 -20.55
CA ASP A 167 2.50 -40.61 -19.68
C ASP A 167 3.69 -40.98 -18.77
N SER A 168 3.59 -41.45 -17.53
CA SER A 168 2.64 -41.35 -16.42
C SER A 168 3.34 -42.05 -15.23
N ASN A 169 3.08 -41.56 -14.01
CA ASN A 169 3.08 -42.28 -12.72
C ASN A 169 4.38 -42.76 -12.00
N SER A 170 4.59 -42.09 -10.86
CA SER A 170 4.82 -42.60 -9.47
C SER A 170 6.09 -43.39 -9.12
N SER A 171 6.85 -42.90 -8.14
CA SER A 171 6.94 -43.46 -6.77
C SER A 171 8.10 -42.82 -5.97
N ASP A 172 7.84 -42.52 -4.70
CA ASP A 172 8.82 -42.06 -3.72
C ASP A 172 9.88 -43.12 -3.42
N SER A 173 11.15 -42.74 -3.43
CA SER A 173 12.16 -43.30 -2.52
C SER A 173 13.43 -42.45 -2.50
N ASP A 174 13.87 -42.09 -1.30
CA ASP A 174 15.14 -41.44 -1.00
C ASP A 174 16.32 -42.34 -1.42
N ILE A 175 17.13 -41.92 -2.39
CA ILE A 175 18.51 -42.40 -2.58
C ILE A 175 19.40 -41.24 -3.07
N HIS A 176 20.45 -40.97 -2.30
CA HIS A 176 21.61 -40.18 -2.70
C HIS A 176 22.39 -40.87 -3.83
N SER A 177 22.77 -40.12 -4.87
CA SER A 177 24.05 -40.31 -5.56
C SER A 177 24.46 -39.02 -6.25
N ASP A 178 25.64 -38.54 -5.88
CA ASP A 178 26.39 -37.48 -6.55
C ASP A 178 26.63 -37.84 -8.01
N ASP A 179 26.59 -36.83 -8.89
CA ASP A 179 27.63 -36.59 -9.89
C ASP A 179 27.48 -35.14 -10.39
N GLU A 180 28.52 -34.36 -10.12
CA GLU A 180 28.75 -33.03 -10.65
C GLU A 180 29.05 -33.10 -12.15
N GLU A 181 28.51 -32.18 -12.95
CA GLU A 181 29.32 -31.50 -13.97
C GLU A 181 28.69 -30.16 -14.40
N ASP A 182 29.55 -29.16 -14.44
CA ASP A 182 29.32 -27.74 -14.64
C ASP A 182 28.69 -27.35 -15.99
N ALA A 183 27.84 -26.33 -15.97
CA ALA A 183 27.80 -25.31 -17.03
C ALA A 183 27.20 -23.99 -16.51
N GLN A 184 28.08 -23.11 -16.02
CA GLN A 184 27.82 -21.67 -15.92
C GLN A 184 27.60 -21.08 -17.33
N ALA A 185 26.42 -20.51 -17.57
CA ALA A 185 26.23 -19.49 -18.60
C ALA A 185 25.35 -18.36 -18.06
N MET A 186 26.06 -17.38 -17.52
CA MET A 186 25.62 -16.11 -16.99
C MET A 186 25.01 -15.25 -18.12
N TYR A 187 23.68 -15.20 -18.25
CA TYR A 187 23.01 -14.12 -18.98
C TYR A 187 22.76 -12.94 -18.04
N LYS A 188 23.77 -12.09 -17.89
CA LYS A 188 23.63 -10.72 -17.38
C LYS A 188 22.87 -9.90 -18.43
N LEU A 189 21.57 -9.68 -18.21
CA LEU A 189 20.87 -8.55 -18.83
C LEU A 189 21.10 -7.31 -17.95
N PRO A 190 21.68 -6.22 -18.45
CA PRO A 190 21.87 -5.00 -17.68
C PRO A 190 20.51 -4.35 -17.45
N TYR A 191 20.12 -4.22 -16.18
CA TYR A 191 18.94 -3.49 -15.76
C TYR A 191 19.21 -1.99 -15.97
N GLN A 192 18.80 -1.44 -17.11
CA GLN A 192 18.67 0.00 -17.25
C GLN A 192 17.47 0.44 -16.43
N GLY A 193 17.73 1.16 -15.33
CA GLY A 193 16.69 1.80 -14.56
C GLY A 193 15.83 2.68 -15.46
N HIS A 194 14.55 2.37 -15.56
CA HIS A 194 13.58 3.25 -16.17
C HIS A 194 13.42 4.48 -15.26
N SER A 195 14.26 5.48 -15.51
CA SER A 195 14.13 6.83 -14.98
C SER A 195 12.91 7.47 -15.64
N LEU A 196 11.71 7.26 -15.08
CA LEU A 196 10.48 7.98 -15.44
C LEU A 196 10.09 9.03 -14.40
N SER A 197 11.08 9.69 -13.77
CA SER A 197 10.90 10.85 -12.90
C SER A 197 10.34 12.09 -13.61
N HIS A 198 10.18 12.05 -14.93
CA HIS A 198 9.70 13.16 -15.74
C HIS A 198 8.17 13.25 -15.86
N THR A 199 7.40 12.23 -15.45
CA THR A 199 5.92 12.29 -15.41
C THR A 199 5.37 13.10 -14.23
N LEU A 200 6.20 13.43 -13.24
CA LEU A 200 5.86 14.40 -12.19
C LEU A 200 5.75 15.83 -12.74
N ALA A 201 6.53 16.19 -13.77
CA ALA A 201 6.58 17.56 -14.27
C ALA A 201 5.27 18.01 -14.93
N ASP A 202 4.60 17.13 -15.68
CA ASP A 202 3.37 17.46 -16.43
C ASP A 202 2.10 17.48 -15.57
N ILE A 203 2.13 16.89 -14.36
CA ILE A 203 0.97 16.87 -13.43
C ILE A 203 1.01 18.07 -12.47
N MET A 204 2.15 18.76 -12.34
CA MET A 204 2.35 19.89 -11.45
C MET A 204 1.82 21.24 -11.96
N ASP A 205 1.22 21.29 -13.14
CA ASP A 205 0.82 22.55 -13.82
C ASP A 205 -0.43 23.25 -13.23
N SER A 206 -0.94 22.81 -12.08
CA SER A 206 -1.95 23.55 -11.31
C SER A 206 -1.34 24.16 -10.03
N ARG A 207 -0.83 25.40 -10.14
CA ARG A 207 -0.14 26.16 -9.08
C ARG A 207 -0.87 26.27 -7.72
N LEU A 208 -2.19 26.05 -7.67
CA LEU A 208 -3.00 26.16 -6.45
C LEU A 208 -3.10 24.84 -5.67
N GLN A 209 -3.01 23.68 -6.34
CA GLN A 209 -3.14 22.36 -5.69
C GLN A 209 -1.81 21.65 -5.49
N SER A 210 -0.75 22.00 -6.25
CA SER A 210 0.63 21.60 -5.92
C SER A 210 0.98 21.99 -4.48
N ASN A 211 0.55 23.17 -4.02
CA ASN A 211 0.76 23.62 -2.63
C ASN A 211 0.01 22.76 -1.59
N ARG A 212 -1.18 22.24 -1.90
CA ARG A 212 -1.95 21.36 -0.97
C ARG A 212 -1.41 19.94 -0.96
N LEU A 213 -1.01 19.41 -2.11
CA LEU A 213 -0.39 18.09 -2.21
C LEU A 213 0.97 18.10 -1.50
N HIS A 214 1.76 19.16 -1.69
CA HIS A 214 3.00 19.39 -0.94
C HIS A 214 2.75 19.58 0.56
N ALA A 215 1.64 20.22 0.97
CA ALA A 215 1.28 20.32 2.39
C ALA A 215 0.91 18.95 3.00
N LEU A 216 0.06 18.17 2.32
CA LEU A 216 -0.32 16.81 2.73
C LEU A 216 0.91 15.87 2.77
N GLN A 217 1.78 15.92 1.76
CA GLN A 217 3.04 15.17 1.75
C GLN A 217 4.00 15.64 2.86
N LYS A 218 4.01 16.94 3.18
CA LYS A 218 4.83 17.49 4.27
C LYS A 218 4.35 17.04 5.64
N ASP A 219 3.04 16.88 5.82
CA ASP A 219 2.44 16.38 7.06
C ASP A 219 2.60 14.86 7.21
N LEU A 220 2.69 14.13 6.10
CA LEU A 220 2.87 12.67 6.05
C LEU A 220 4.33 12.23 5.87
N LYS A 221 5.30 13.02 6.36
CA LYS A 221 6.71 12.63 6.33
C LYS A 221 6.98 11.40 7.20
N LEU A 222 7.85 10.52 6.69
CA LEU A 222 8.40 9.42 7.47
C LEU A 222 9.08 9.97 8.72
N LYS A 223 8.77 9.35 9.85
CA LYS A 223 9.49 9.59 11.09
C LYS A 223 10.79 8.80 11.09
N SER A 224 11.80 9.34 11.75
CA SER A 224 13.02 8.59 12.06
C SER A 224 12.75 7.57 13.17
N LEU A 225 13.59 6.52 13.25
CA LEU A 225 13.51 5.54 14.33
C LEU A 225 13.56 6.22 15.71
N GLN A 226 14.41 7.24 15.89
CA GLN A 226 14.53 7.95 17.16
C GLN A 226 13.22 8.64 17.56
N GLN A 227 12.51 9.26 16.62
CA GLN A 227 11.21 9.89 16.87
C GLN A 227 10.14 8.85 17.24
N GLU A 228 10.12 7.71 16.56
CA GLU A 228 9.18 6.62 16.86
C GLU A 228 9.45 5.99 18.24
N LEU A 229 10.72 5.75 18.60
CA LEU A 229 11.09 5.23 19.91
C LEU A 229 10.83 6.24 21.05
N GLN A 230 10.86 7.54 20.78
CA GLN A 230 10.45 8.56 21.76
C GLN A 230 8.93 8.57 21.97
N GLN A 231 8.16 8.28 20.93
CA GLN A 231 6.70 8.28 20.98
C GLN A 231 6.13 6.97 21.54
N ASP A 232 6.73 5.82 21.21
CA ASP A 232 6.29 4.49 21.59
C ASP A 232 7.20 3.89 22.68
N LYS A 233 6.73 3.98 23.93
CA LYS A 233 7.46 3.46 25.11
C LYS A 233 7.67 1.94 25.05
N GLU A 234 6.77 1.18 24.44
CA GLU A 234 6.92 -0.27 24.31
C GLU A 234 8.06 -0.59 23.34
N ALA A 235 8.08 0.08 22.18
CA ALA A 235 9.17 -0.05 21.22
C ALA A 235 10.53 0.35 21.85
N GLN A 236 10.58 1.42 22.64
CA GLN A 236 11.78 1.83 23.36
C GLN A 236 12.24 0.77 24.39
N CYS A 237 11.31 0.16 25.11
CA CYS A 237 11.63 -0.90 26.07
C CYS A 237 12.16 -2.16 25.38
N LEU A 238 11.56 -2.54 24.24
CA LEU A 238 12.05 -3.65 23.41
C LEU A 238 13.46 -3.36 22.87
N ALA A 239 13.71 -2.17 22.33
CA ALA A 239 15.02 -1.77 21.82
C ALA A 239 16.12 -1.81 22.90
N ASN A 240 15.78 -1.48 24.14
CA ASN A 240 16.70 -1.48 25.29
C ASN A 240 16.83 -2.83 26.01
N SER A 241 16.05 -3.84 25.60
CA SER A 241 16.11 -5.16 26.22
C SER A 241 17.44 -5.86 25.94
N LEU A 242 17.96 -6.55 26.96
CA LEU A 242 19.22 -7.30 26.93
C LEU A 242 19.00 -8.74 27.45
N GLN A 243 17.83 -9.32 27.18
CA GLN A 243 17.49 -10.67 27.62
C GLN A 243 17.72 -11.70 26.51
N GLY A 244 18.17 -12.89 26.89
CA GLY A 244 18.35 -14.01 25.97
C GLY A 244 19.65 -13.93 25.18
N CYS A 245 19.62 -14.19 23.87
CA CYS A 245 20.80 -14.18 23.02
C CYS A 245 20.99 -12.81 22.36
N ILE A 246 22.17 -12.20 22.49
CA ILE A 246 22.55 -10.97 21.78
C ILE A 246 23.52 -11.35 20.67
N ILE A 247 23.19 -11.02 19.43
CA ILE A 247 23.97 -11.32 18.22
C ILE A 247 24.27 -10.00 17.53
N ARG A 248 25.54 -9.71 17.30
CA ARG A 248 25.99 -8.40 16.80
C ARG A 248 27.08 -8.56 15.75
N GLN A 249 26.98 -7.78 14.68
CA GLN A 249 28.02 -7.71 13.66
C GLN A 249 28.41 -9.10 13.12
N CYS A 250 27.44 -10.01 13.04
CA CYS A 250 27.64 -11.37 12.57
C CYS A 250 27.24 -11.49 11.09
N LEU A 251 27.87 -12.43 10.40
CA LEU A 251 27.55 -12.80 9.02
C LEU A 251 26.96 -14.21 8.99
N PHE A 252 25.75 -14.36 8.45
CA PHE A 252 25.11 -15.64 8.19
C PHE A 252 24.94 -15.81 6.69
N ARG A 253 25.54 -16.85 6.11
CA ARG A 253 25.49 -17.10 4.67
C ARG A 253 25.47 -18.55 4.24
N ASP A 254 25.05 -18.79 3.01
CA ASP A 254 25.22 -20.06 2.29
C ASP A 254 24.71 -21.28 3.07
N GLY A 255 23.49 -21.21 3.61
CA GLY A 255 22.97 -22.24 4.53
C GLY A 255 21.45 -22.38 4.49
N LYS A 256 20.89 -23.44 5.10
CA LYS A 256 19.42 -23.62 5.13
C LYS A 256 18.74 -22.64 6.08
N GLY A 257 19.40 -22.16 7.14
CA GLY A 257 18.78 -21.20 8.05
C GLY A 257 19.76 -20.39 8.87
N GLY A 258 19.45 -19.12 9.09
CA GLY A 258 20.24 -18.23 9.97
C GLY A 258 19.90 -18.49 11.42
N ILE A 259 18.81 -17.89 11.90
CA ILE A 259 18.44 -17.91 13.32
C ILE A 259 17.03 -18.47 13.49
N PHE A 260 16.88 -19.43 14.40
CA PHE A 260 15.60 -19.99 14.79
C PHE A 260 15.30 -19.76 16.28
N ILE A 261 14.24 -19.01 16.56
CA ILE A 261 13.80 -18.68 17.92
C ILE A 261 12.44 -19.34 18.14
N TYR A 262 12.31 -20.15 19.19
CA TYR A 262 11.06 -20.83 19.48
C TYR A 262 10.76 -21.01 20.97
N SER A 263 9.50 -21.33 21.28
CA SER A 263 9.02 -21.65 22.63
C SER A 263 9.38 -20.58 23.69
N ARG A 264 8.96 -19.33 23.45
CA ARG A 264 9.26 -18.15 24.29
C ARG A 264 10.74 -17.72 24.32
N GLY A 265 11.57 -18.25 23.43
CA GLY A 265 12.94 -17.78 23.21
C GLY A 265 13.01 -16.28 22.93
N GLN A 266 14.10 -15.64 23.35
CA GLN A 266 14.36 -14.22 23.09
C GLN A 266 15.74 -14.02 22.48
N ALA A 267 15.81 -13.25 21.39
CA ALA A 267 17.08 -12.82 20.83
C ALA A 267 17.05 -11.37 20.35
N LYS A 268 18.21 -10.71 20.45
CA LYS A 268 18.49 -9.38 19.93
C LYS A 268 19.56 -9.46 18.84
N LEU A 269 19.24 -9.00 17.65
CA LEU A 269 20.07 -9.05 16.45
C LEU A 269 20.38 -7.61 16.02
N GLU A 270 21.65 -7.21 16.05
CA GLU A 270 22.06 -5.85 15.68
C GLU A 270 23.18 -5.89 14.63
N GLU A 271 23.09 -5.03 13.61
CA GLU A 271 24.17 -4.79 12.64
C GLU A 271 24.71 -6.08 11.97
N SER A 272 23.86 -7.09 11.80
CA SER A 272 24.25 -8.37 11.22
C SER A 272 23.75 -8.51 9.79
N ILE A 273 24.43 -9.34 9.00
CA ILE A 273 24.12 -9.60 7.60
C ILE A 273 23.63 -11.02 7.45
N PHE A 274 22.49 -11.19 6.78
CA PHE A 274 21.89 -12.48 6.45
C PHE A 274 21.72 -12.59 4.94
N ARG A 275 22.44 -13.52 4.30
CA ARG A 275 22.40 -13.66 2.85
C ARG A 275 22.38 -15.10 2.36
N ASP A 276 21.73 -15.37 1.25
CA ASP A 276 21.79 -16.69 0.59
C ASP A 276 21.33 -17.85 1.52
N LEU A 277 20.36 -17.56 2.39
CA LEU A 277 19.75 -18.49 3.33
C LEU A 277 18.37 -18.95 2.84
N THR A 278 17.80 -20.05 3.34
CA THR A 278 16.36 -20.30 3.08
C THR A 278 15.50 -19.30 3.85
N TYR A 279 15.66 -19.25 5.18
CA TYR A 279 15.08 -18.22 6.04
C TYR A 279 16.21 -17.54 6.81
N ALA A 280 16.25 -16.21 6.84
CA ALA A 280 17.22 -15.49 7.67
C ALA A 280 16.88 -15.63 9.15
N VAL A 281 15.64 -15.29 9.52
CA VAL A 281 15.18 -15.36 10.91
C VAL A 281 13.78 -15.96 10.99
N ARG A 282 13.62 -17.00 11.82
CA ARG A 282 12.36 -17.70 12.04
C ARG A 282 11.97 -17.66 13.52
N CYS A 283 10.78 -17.16 13.82
CA CYS A 283 10.24 -16.96 15.16
C CYS A 283 8.91 -17.69 15.33
N ILE A 284 8.81 -18.59 16.31
CA ILE A 284 7.63 -19.45 16.52
C ILE A 284 7.26 -19.56 18.01
N GLN A 285 5.96 -19.73 18.32
CA GLN A 285 5.46 -20.06 19.67
C GLN A 285 5.85 -19.03 20.75
N ASN A 286 5.22 -17.86 20.71
CA ASN A 286 5.44 -16.77 21.69
C ASN A 286 6.91 -16.31 21.82
N SER A 287 7.77 -16.61 20.84
CA SER A 287 9.14 -16.11 20.79
C SER A 287 9.17 -14.59 20.55
N LYS A 288 10.19 -13.92 21.08
CA LYS A 288 10.42 -12.49 20.83
C LYS A 288 11.77 -12.27 20.13
N VAL A 289 11.76 -11.47 19.08
CA VAL A 289 12.98 -11.04 18.39
C VAL A 289 13.09 -9.51 18.38
N ILE A 290 14.28 -8.99 18.60
CA ILE A 290 14.58 -7.56 18.46
C ILE A 290 15.64 -7.44 17.37
N MET A 291 15.29 -6.91 16.20
CA MET A 291 16.17 -6.75 15.04
C MET A 291 16.39 -5.27 14.77
N LEU A 292 17.64 -4.80 14.87
CA LEU A 292 18.02 -3.41 14.64
C LEU A 292 19.15 -3.30 13.61
N ARG A 293 18.96 -2.52 12.55
CA ARG A 293 20.03 -2.21 11.56
C ARG A 293 20.68 -3.45 10.93
N ASN A 294 19.90 -4.51 10.69
CA ASN A 294 20.39 -5.68 9.96
C ASN A 294 20.16 -5.53 8.46
N ASP A 295 20.96 -6.24 7.68
CA ASP A 295 20.80 -6.37 6.23
C ASP A 295 20.41 -7.81 5.89
N ILE A 296 19.26 -8.01 5.26
CA ILE A 296 18.65 -9.32 5.01
C ILE A 296 18.30 -9.44 3.54
N HIS A 297 19.01 -10.31 2.81
CA HIS A 297 18.82 -10.38 1.38
C HIS A 297 19.07 -11.73 0.72
N HIS A 298 18.56 -11.90 -0.50
CA HIS A 298 18.78 -13.09 -1.31
C HIS A 298 18.38 -14.41 -0.59
N CYS A 299 17.38 -14.34 0.30
CA CYS A 299 16.84 -15.54 0.92
C CYS A 299 15.97 -16.32 -0.09
N LYS A 300 16.08 -17.66 -0.09
CA LYS A 300 15.29 -18.54 -0.97
C LYS A 300 13.81 -18.60 -0.60
N ALA A 301 13.47 -18.31 0.65
CA ALA A 301 12.10 -18.14 1.13
C ALA A 301 11.92 -16.73 1.71
N SER A 302 11.11 -16.59 2.77
CA SER A 302 10.88 -15.32 3.43
C SER A 302 12.09 -14.88 4.26
N GLY A 303 12.40 -13.58 4.25
CA GLY A 303 13.51 -13.03 5.04
C GLY A 303 13.28 -13.23 6.55
N ILE A 304 12.19 -12.65 7.06
CA ILE A 304 11.78 -12.80 8.45
C ILE A 304 10.42 -13.49 8.52
N PHE A 305 10.34 -14.60 9.25
CA PHE A 305 9.11 -15.38 9.40
C PHE A 305 8.66 -15.45 10.87
N LEU A 306 7.43 -15.02 11.16
CA LEU A 306 6.84 -15.03 12.51
C LEU A 306 5.52 -15.79 12.53
N ARG A 307 5.36 -16.71 13.49
CA ARG A 307 4.14 -17.53 13.61
C ARG A 307 3.80 -17.87 15.06
N LEU A 308 2.52 -18.19 15.33
CA LEU A 308 2.04 -18.67 16.64
C LEU A 308 2.35 -17.67 17.77
N SER A 309 1.77 -16.48 17.66
CA SER A 309 1.93 -15.40 18.65
C SER A 309 3.38 -14.91 18.86
N ALA A 310 4.29 -15.22 17.94
CA ALA A 310 5.61 -14.62 17.90
C ALA A 310 5.52 -13.09 17.69
N GLY A 311 6.47 -12.35 18.25
CA GLY A 311 6.48 -10.89 18.15
C GLY A 311 7.86 -10.29 18.46
N GLY A 312 7.85 -9.03 18.90
CA GLY A 312 9.06 -8.26 19.17
C GLY A 312 9.18 -7.06 18.24
N LEU A 313 10.41 -6.55 18.06
CA LEU A 313 10.68 -5.32 17.33
C LEU A 313 11.57 -5.63 16.12
N ILE A 314 11.13 -5.22 14.93
CA ILE A 314 11.90 -5.27 13.69
C ILE A 314 12.03 -3.83 13.23
N ALA A 315 13.17 -3.20 13.50
CA ALA A 315 13.35 -1.78 13.26
C ALA A 315 14.63 -1.39 12.52
N ASP A 316 14.50 -0.43 11.59
CA ASP A 316 15.61 0.15 10.83
C ASP A 316 16.49 -0.89 10.10
N ASN A 317 15.88 -1.99 9.65
CA ASN A 317 16.55 -3.02 8.85
C ASN A 317 16.40 -2.73 7.36
N ASN A 318 17.34 -3.23 6.57
CA ASN A 318 17.28 -3.28 5.13
C ASN A 318 16.94 -4.72 4.69
N ILE A 319 15.77 -4.93 4.10
CA ILE A 319 15.25 -6.26 3.77
C ILE A 319 14.93 -6.29 2.28
N HIS A 320 15.70 -7.03 1.49
CA HIS A 320 15.56 -6.93 0.05
C HIS A 320 15.92 -8.17 -0.75
N SER A 321 15.51 -8.22 -2.02
CA SER A 321 15.93 -9.28 -2.96
C SER A 321 15.64 -10.71 -2.47
N ASN A 322 14.64 -10.89 -1.61
CA ASN A 322 14.21 -12.21 -1.13
C ASN A 322 13.21 -12.83 -2.12
N SER A 323 13.23 -14.15 -2.23
CA SER A 323 12.39 -14.88 -3.19
C SER A 323 10.93 -14.97 -2.79
N GLU A 324 10.63 -14.89 -1.48
CA GLU A 324 9.25 -14.73 -0.99
C GLU A 324 9.05 -13.35 -0.34
N ALA A 325 8.33 -13.30 0.79
CA ALA A 325 8.06 -12.06 1.49
C ALA A 325 9.29 -11.55 2.24
N GLY A 326 9.44 -10.23 2.33
CA GLY A 326 10.45 -9.64 3.21
C GLY A 326 10.15 -9.99 4.68
N VAL A 327 8.90 -9.75 5.10
CA VAL A 327 8.40 -10.09 6.44
C VAL A 327 7.07 -10.84 6.34
N ASP A 328 7.00 -12.01 6.95
CA ASP A 328 5.82 -12.88 6.96
C ASP A 328 5.27 -13.06 8.38
N ILE A 329 4.03 -12.61 8.61
CA ILE A 329 3.37 -12.54 9.92
C ILE A 329 2.13 -13.44 9.91
N ARG A 330 2.18 -14.56 10.65
CA ARG A 330 1.14 -15.60 10.61
C ARG A 330 0.58 -16.00 11.97
N LYS A 331 -0.64 -16.55 11.98
CA LYS A 331 -1.22 -17.32 13.10
C LYS A 331 -1.10 -16.60 14.44
N GLY A 332 -1.68 -15.40 14.54
CA GLY A 332 -1.68 -14.60 15.77
C GLY A 332 -0.36 -13.86 16.07
N ALA A 333 0.67 -13.99 15.23
CA ALA A 333 1.90 -13.21 15.40
C ALA A 333 1.62 -11.70 15.37
N ASN A 334 2.34 -10.96 16.23
CA ASN A 334 2.13 -9.53 16.45
C ASN A 334 3.47 -8.79 16.68
N PRO A 335 4.34 -8.68 15.67
CA PRO A 335 5.54 -7.85 15.76
C PRO A 335 5.26 -6.35 15.57
N LEU A 336 6.16 -5.53 16.08
CA LEU A 336 6.33 -4.12 15.71
C LEU A 336 7.33 -4.03 14.55
N VAL A 337 6.88 -3.65 13.35
CA VAL A 337 7.69 -3.46 12.15
C VAL A 337 7.81 -1.96 11.89
N LEU A 338 8.99 -1.38 12.12
CA LEU A 338 9.18 0.06 12.28
C LEU A 338 10.36 0.61 11.49
N CYS A 339 10.18 1.66 10.68
CA CYS A 339 11.31 2.34 10.03
C CYS A 339 12.21 1.46 9.13
N ASN A 340 11.73 0.31 8.64
CA ASN A 340 12.52 -0.56 7.77
C ASN A 340 12.44 -0.11 6.31
N LYS A 341 13.45 -0.51 5.53
CA LYS A 341 13.42 -0.49 4.06
C LYS A 341 13.15 -1.91 3.58
N ILE A 342 12.03 -2.14 2.88
CA ILE A 342 11.62 -3.46 2.42
C ILE A 342 11.37 -3.41 0.91
N HIS A 343 12.29 -3.97 0.11
CA HIS A 343 12.26 -3.70 -1.32
C HIS A 343 12.81 -4.79 -2.22
N SER A 344 12.52 -4.67 -3.52
CA SER A 344 13.09 -5.53 -4.56
C SER A 344 12.85 -7.03 -4.35
N GLY A 345 11.85 -7.41 -3.55
CA GLY A 345 11.46 -8.81 -3.34
C GLY A 345 10.70 -9.38 -4.53
N LEU A 346 10.79 -10.70 -4.72
CA LEU A 346 10.08 -11.40 -5.80
C LEU A 346 8.59 -11.62 -5.50
N ARG A 347 8.17 -11.47 -4.24
CA ARG A 347 6.77 -11.50 -3.80
C ARG A 347 6.44 -10.20 -3.07
N SER A 348 5.46 -10.24 -2.16
CA SER A 348 5.00 -9.07 -1.41
C SER A 348 6.02 -8.60 -0.37
N GLY A 349 6.09 -7.29 -0.09
CA GLY A 349 7.04 -6.76 0.91
C GLY A 349 6.78 -7.29 2.32
N ILE A 350 5.55 -7.10 2.80
CA ILE A 350 5.05 -7.65 4.07
C ILE A 350 3.77 -8.44 3.81
N VAL A 351 3.68 -9.63 4.41
CA VAL A 351 2.52 -10.52 4.32
C VAL A 351 1.94 -10.75 5.72
N VAL A 352 0.62 -10.56 5.88
CA VAL A 352 -0.10 -10.75 7.15
C VAL A 352 -1.26 -11.72 6.95
N VAL A 353 -1.15 -12.90 7.54
CA VAL A 353 -2.00 -14.07 7.21
C VAL A 353 -2.53 -14.78 8.45
N GLY A 354 -3.73 -15.34 8.38
CA GLY A 354 -4.22 -16.32 9.34
C GLY A 354 -4.34 -15.74 10.75
N ASN A 355 -5.10 -14.65 10.91
CA ASN A 355 -5.22 -13.90 12.18
C ASN A 355 -3.92 -13.23 12.67
N GLY A 356 -2.91 -13.01 11.81
CA GLY A 356 -1.77 -12.14 12.15
C GLY A 356 -2.22 -10.70 12.42
N LYS A 357 -1.61 -10.02 13.41
CA LYS A 357 -2.06 -8.69 13.90
C LYS A 357 -1.05 -7.55 13.74
N GLY A 358 0.18 -7.82 13.32
CA GLY A 358 1.34 -6.93 13.42
C GLY A 358 1.11 -5.43 13.22
N ILE A 359 1.92 -4.65 13.92
CA ILE A 359 1.92 -3.19 13.86
C ILE A 359 3.01 -2.76 12.87
N ILE A 360 2.63 -2.12 11.77
CA ILE A 360 3.52 -1.78 10.66
C ILE A 360 3.53 -0.26 10.51
N ARG A 361 4.61 0.41 10.93
CA ARG A 361 4.67 1.88 10.95
C ARG A 361 5.94 2.48 10.38
N SER A 362 5.80 3.61 9.71
CA SER A 362 6.92 4.44 9.22
C SER A 362 7.95 3.66 8.37
N ASN A 363 7.54 2.61 7.66
CA ASN A 363 8.43 1.85 6.78
C ASN A 363 8.44 2.42 5.36
N GLN A 364 9.54 2.20 4.65
CA GLN A 364 9.66 2.39 3.20
C GLN A 364 9.53 1.03 2.51
N ILE A 365 8.47 0.84 1.72
CA ILE A 365 8.18 -0.44 1.06
C ILE A 365 8.08 -0.19 -0.45
N TYR A 366 9.01 -0.72 -1.25
CA TYR A 366 9.07 -0.32 -2.66
C TYR A 366 9.68 -1.35 -3.60
N GLY A 367 9.38 -1.27 -4.89
CA GLY A 367 10.02 -2.12 -5.91
C GLY A 367 9.79 -3.63 -5.75
N ASN A 368 8.81 -4.04 -4.95
CA ASN A 368 8.44 -5.44 -4.79
C ASN A 368 7.57 -5.87 -5.98
N LYS A 369 7.68 -7.14 -6.40
CA LYS A 369 6.94 -7.65 -7.57
C LYS A 369 5.45 -7.83 -7.33
N GLU A 370 5.04 -8.05 -6.09
CA GLU A 370 3.63 -8.11 -5.70
C GLU A 370 3.25 -6.91 -4.83
N ALA A 371 2.26 -7.07 -3.94
CA ALA A 371 1.79 -6.00 -3.10
C ALA A 371 2.88 -5.53 -2.13
N GLY A 372 2.92 -4.23 -1.84
CA GLY A 372 3.79 -3.72 -0.77
C GLY A 372 3.43 -4.37 0.57
N ILE A 373 2.14 -4.35 0.91
CA ILE A 373 1.58 -5.06 2.06
C ILE A 373 0.40 -5.92 1.60
N TYR A 374 0.43 -7.22 1.90
CA TYR A 374 -0.65 -8.13 1.57
C TYR A 374 -1.30 -8.70 2.84
N ILE A 375 -2.61 -8.52 2.99
CA ILE A 375 -3.40 -8.97 4.13
C ILE A 375 -4.43 -10.01 3.67
N LEU A 376 -4.37 -11.20 4.27
CA LEU A 376 -5.11 -12.39 3.84
C LEU A 376 -5.64 -13.21 5.01
N TYR A 377 -6.68 -14.02 4.76
CA TYR A 377 -7.17 -15.06 5.68
C TYR A 377 -7.35 -14.56 7.13
N ASN A 378 -8.21 -13.54 7.30
CA ASN A 378 -8.47 -12.87 8.58
C ASN A 378 -7.26 -12.18 9.25
N GLY A 379 -6.16 -11.94 8.51
CA GLY A 379 -5.11 -11.01 8.96
C GLY A 379 -5.72 -9.65 9.30
N ASN A 380 -5.24 -8.99 10.35
CA ASN A 380 -5.78 -7.74 10.86
C ASN A 380 -4.67 -6.84 11.44
N PRO A 381 -3.74 -6.33 10.60
CA PRO A 381 -2.68 -5.46 11.06
C PRO A 381 -3.13 -4.02 11.30
N ALA A 382 -2.33 -3.29 12.07
CA ALA A 382 -2.39 -1.84 12.15
C ALA A 382 -1.25 -1.23 11.31
N VAL A 383 -1.60 -0.56 10.22
CA VAL A 383 -0.67 -0.04 9.20
C VAL A 383 -0.75 1.49 9.17
N SER A 384 0.32 2.19 9.57
CA SER A 384 0.29 3.66 9.59
C SER A 384 1.59 4.38 9.25
N GLY A 385 1.49 5.53 8.58
CA GLY A 385 2.67 6.37 8.28
C GLY A 385 3.69 5.73 7.33
N ASN A 386 3.35 4.64 6.64
CA ASN A 386 4.27 3.98 5.71
C ASN A 386 4.28 4.68 4.35
N HIS A 387 5.42 4.63 3.68
CA HIS A 387 5.58 5.06 2.30
C HIS A 387 5.71 3.83 1.40
N ILE A 388 4.71 3.59 0.56
CA ILE A 388 4.59 2.40 -0.27
C ILE A 388 4.58 2.82 -1.75
N PHE A 389 5.63 2.52 -2.49
CA PHE A 389 5.80 3.08 -3.82
C PHE A 389 6.54 2.22 -4.83
N GLN A 390 6.35 2.49 -6.12
CA GLN A 390 7.09 1.85 -7.21
C GLN A 390 7.04 0.30 -7.20
N GLY A 391 6.00 -0.30 -6.61
CA GLY A 391 5.73 -1.73 -6.69
C GLY A 391 5.12 -2.12 -8.04
N LEU A 392 5.28 -3.40 -8.43
CA LEU A 392 4.73 -3.92 -9.69
C LEU A 392 3.27 -4.39 -9.59
N ALA A 393 2.69 -4.38 -8.39
CA ALA A 393 1.27 -4.62 -8.17
C ALA A 393 0.62 -3.44 -7.40
N ALA A 394 -0.39 -3.71 -6.57
CA ALA A 394 -1.03 -2.69 -5.72
C ALA A 394 -0.11 -2.34 -4.53
N GLY A 395 -0.21 -1.11 -4.01
CA GLY A 395 0.49 -0.76 -2.77
C GLY A 395 0.06 -1.64 -1.59
N ILE A 396 -1.25 -1.76 -1.38
CA ILE A 396 -1.84 -2.62 -0.34
C ILE A 396 -2.92 -3.53 -0.94
N ALA A 397 -2.85 -4.82 -0.68
CA ALA A 397 -3.88 -5.78 -1.07
C ALA A 397 -4.56 -6.38 0.18
N VAL A 398 -5.89 -6.51 0.16
CA VAL A 398 -6.70 -7.06 1.26
C VAL A 398 -7.70 -8.06 0.71
N ASN A 399 -7.39 -9.35 0.86
CA ASN A 399 -8.18 -10.45 0.30
C ASN A 399 -8.58 -11.48 1.37
N GLU A 400 -9.45 -12.42 1.00
CA GLU A 400 -9.80 -13.60 1.82
C GLU A 400 -10.21 -13.25 3.25
N ASN A 401 -11.18 -12.35 3.39
CA ASN A 401 -11.65 -11.82 4.68
C ASN A 401 -10.57 -11.11 5.53
N GLY A 402 -9.46 -10.70 4.91
CA GLY A 402 -8.48 -9.81 5.52
C GLY A 402 -9.14 -8.52 6.00
N ARG A 403 -8.65 -7.99 7.11
CA ARG A 403 -9.06 -6.72 7.73
C ARG A 403 -7.83 -5.88 8.01
N GLY A 404 -8.00 -4.73 8.62
CA GLY A 404 -6.88 -3.94 9.11
C GLY A 404 -7.24 -2.48 9.23
N GLN A 405 -6.47 -1.76 10.05
CA GLN A 405 -6.54 -0.31 10.13
C GLN A 405 -5.39 0.27 9.32
N ILE A 406 -5.70 0.87 8.18
CA ILE A 406 -4.72 1.42 7.24
C ILE A 406 -4.87 2.93 7.26
N THR A 407 -4.00 3.63 8.01
CA THR A 407 -4.18 5.04 8.34
C THR A 407 -2.98 5.91 8.04
N GLY A 408 -3.18 7.05 7.36
CA GLY A 408 -2.10 8.03 7.16
C GLY A 408 -0.88 7.49 6.39
N ASN A 409 -1.08 6.58 5.43
CA ASN A 409 0.00 6.07 4.58
C ASN A 409 0.10 6.88 3.28
N VAL A 410 1.31 6.96 2.72
CA VAL A 410 1.56 7.50 1.38
C VAL A 410 1.75 6.33 0.43
N ILE A 411 0.83 6.17 -0.52
CA ILE A 411 0.80 5.07 -1.47
C ILE A 411 0.85 5.67 -2.87
N CYS A 412 1.96 5.49 -3.59
CA CYS A 412 2.15 6.18 -4.87
C CYS A 412 2.96 5.40 -5.92
N GLU A 413 2.76 5.72 -7.20
CA GLU A 413 3.58 5.18 -8.30
C GLU A 413 3.60 3.64 -8.42
N ASN A 414 2.62 2.96 -7.84
CA ASN A 414 2.48 1.52 -7.94
C ASN A 414 1.77 1.15 -9.26
N GLN A 415 2.19 0.07 -9.91
CA GLN A 415 1.71 -0.30 -11.24
C GLN A 415 0.20 -0.59 -11.27
N TRP A 416 -0.33 -1.29 -10.26
CA TRP A 416 -1.77 -1.59 -10.19
C TRP A 416 -2.53 -0.65 -9.26
N GLY A 417 -1.94 0.51 -8.93
CA GLY A 417 -2.59 1.53 -8.13
C GLY A 417 -2.38 1.38 -6.63
N GLY A 418 -3.29 2.00 -5.85
CA GLY A 418 -3.08 2.19 -4.41
C GLY A 418 -3.46 0.98 -3.58
N ALA A 419 -4.75 0.67 -3.56
CA ALA A 419 -5.30 -0.41 -2.73
C ALA A 419 -6.24 -1.32 -3.52
N ASP A 420 -6.14 -2.63 -3.29
CA ASP A 420 -6.99 -3.65 -3.89
C ASP A 420 -7.69 -4.48 -2.81
N ILE A 421 -9.03 -4.50 -2.81
CA ILE A 421 -9.85 -5.11 -1.77
C ILE A 421 -10.79 -6.12 -2.41
N ARG A 422 -10.60 -7.41 -2.17
CA ARG A 422 -11.38 -8.49 -2.81
C ARG A 422 -11.74 -9.62 -1.86
N HIS A 423 -12.60 -10.53 -2.33
CA HIS A 423 -12.93 -11.81 -1.69
C HIS A 423 -13.25 -11.69 -0.19
N GLY A 424 -14.16 -10.77 0.15
CA GLY A 424 -14.59 -10.56 1.54
C GLY A 424 -13.68 -9.63 2.37
N GLY A 425 -12.60 -9.09 1.79
CA GLY A 425 -11.75 -8.12 2.45
C GLY A 425 -12.54 -6.93 3.00
N ASP A 426 -12.27 -6.55 4.25
CA ASP A 426 -13.01 -5.54 5.00
C ASP A 426 -12.07 -4.63 5.81
N PRO A 427 -11.21 -3.84 5.13
CA PRO A 427 -10.29 -2.93 5.80
C PRO A 427 -10.93 -1.57 6.15
N VAL A 428 -10.26 -0.81 7.00
CA VAL A 428 -10.52 0.62 7.20
C VAL A 428 -9.36 1.42 6.61
N LEU A 429 -9.58 2.04 5.46
CA LEU A 429 -8.65 2.96 4.82
C LEU A 429 -9.01 4.38 5.24
N ARG A 430 -8.19 5.00 6.09
CA ARG A 430 -8.47 6.34 6.61
C ARG A 430 -7.31 7.32 6.41
N ASN A 431 -7.60 8.51 5.88
CA ASN A 431 -6.62 9.60 5.75
C ASN A 431 -5.33 9.21 5.02
N ASN A 432 -5.39 8.28 4.07
CA ASN A 432 -4.24 7.92 3.24
C ASN A 432 -4.13 8.86 2.04
N LEU A 433 -2.90 9.09 1.59
CA LEU A 433 -2.60 9.72 0.30
C LEU A 433 -2.36 8.62 -0.73
N ILE A 434 -3.28 8.46 -1.68
CA ILE A 434 -3.22 7.46 -2.75
C ILE A 434 -3.09 8.19 -4.07
N SER A 435 -1.92 8.13 -4.69
CA SER A 435 -1.67 9.01 -5.85
C SER A 435 -0.76 8.47 -6.93
N CYS A 436 -0.92 8.99 -8.14
CA CYS A 436 -0.02 8.74 -9.27
C CYS A 436 0.20 7.25 -9.57
N GLY A 437 -0.76 6.38 -9.26
CA GLY A 437 -0.74 4.98 -9.67
C GLY A 437 -0.96 4.83 -11.17
N TYR A 438 -0.41 3.77 -11.77
CA TYR A 438 -0.58 3.49 -13.21
C TYR A 438 -1.91 2.81 -13.56
N SER A 439 -2.75 2.54 -12.54
CA SER A 439 -4.10 1.98 -12.68
C SER A 439 -5.09 2.77 -11.81
N ASP A 440 -6.16 2.14 -11.35
CA ASP A 440 -7.18 2.69 -10.44
C ASP A 440 -6.59 2.98 -9.04
N GLY A 441 -7.02 4.07 -8.38
CA GLY A 441 -6.50 4.44 -7.07
C GLY A 441 -6.88 3.43 -5.97
N VAL A 442 -8.17 3.15 -5.82
CA VAL A 442 -8.70 2.11 -4.95
C VAL A 442 -9.63 1.20 -5.74
N VAL A 443 -9.41 -0.11 -5.64
CA VAL A 443 -10.23 -1.15 -6.27
C VAL A 443 -10.98 -1.91 -5.17
N VAL A 444 -12.31 -1.95 -5.26
CA VAL A 444 -13.17 -2.80 -4.43
C VAL A 444 -13.82 -3.85 -5.32
N GLY A 445 -13.18 -5.02 -5.38
CA GLY A 445 -13.58 -6.14 -6.23
C GLY A 445 -14.65 -7.05 -5.60
N GLU A 446 -14.78 -8.24 -6.16
CA GLU A 446 -15.83 -9.22 -5.80
C GLU A 446 -15.93 -9.44 -4.29
N ARG A 447 -17.12 -9.26 -3.73
CA ARG A 447 -17.41 -9.35 -2.28
C ARG A 447 -16.54 -8.44 -1.40
N GLY A 448 -15.83 -7.48 -1.98
CA GLY A 448 -15.06 -6.48 -1.24
C GLY A 448 -15.96 -5.60 -0.40
N LYS A 449 -15.45 -5.21 0.77
CA LYS A 449 -16.13 -4.37 1.76
C LYS A 449 -15.14 -3.32 2.27
N GLY A 450 -15.42 -2.75 3.43
CA GLY A 450 -14.54 -1.80 4.10
C GLY A 450 -15.09 -0.38 4.13
N LEU A 451 -14.43 0.43 4.97
CA LEU A 451 -14.64 1.87 5.01
C LEU A 451 -13.44 2.56 4.38
N ILE A 452 -13.72 3.40 3.39
CA ILE A 452 -12.76 4.27 2.73
C ILE A 452 -13.15 5.69 3.16
N GLU A 453 -12.43 6.27 4.11
CA GLU A 453 -12.80 7.54 4.73
C GLU A 453 -11.67 8.58 4.72
N GLY A 454 -11.96 9.82 4.32
CA GLY A 454 -11.00 10.92 4.49
C GLY A 454 -9.73 10.80 3.64
N ASN A 455 -9.68 9.90 2.65
CA ASN A 455 -8.49 9.68 1.84
C ASN A 455 -8.38 10.75 0.73
N ALA A 456 -7.14 11.09 0.38
CA ALA A 456 -6.83 11.91 -0.78
C ALA A 456 -6.42 10.98 -1.93
N ILE A 457 -7.29 10.83 -2.92
CA ILE A 457 -7.12 9.92 -4.07
C ILE A 457 -6.93 10.76 -5.33
N TYR A 458 -5.69 10.83 -5.81
CA TYR A 458 -5.27 11.89 -6.74
C TYR A 458 -4.38 11.40 -7.88
N GLY A 459 -4.64 11.84 -9.11
CA GLY A 459 -3.67 11.71 -10.21
C GLY A 459 -3.42 10.27 -10.68
N ASN A 460 -4.27 9.31 -10.33
CA ASN A 460 -4.15 7.93 -10.80
C ASN A 460 -4.55 7.85 -12.27
N LYS A 461 -3.88 7.00 -13.08
CA LYS A 461 -4.17 6.90 -14.52
C LYS A 461 -5.55 6.32 -14.82
N GLY A 462 -6.06 5.46 -13.94
CA GLY A 462 -7.41 4.89 -14.02
C GLY A 462 -8.48 5.76 -13.34
N CYS A 463 -9.44 5.10 -12.71
CA CYS A 463 -10.44 5.68 -11.83
C CYS A 463 -9.80 6.10 -10.50
N GLY A 464 -10.41 7.06 -9.80
CA GLY A 464 -10.08 7.30 -8.39
C GLY A 464 -10.46 6.10 -7.54
N VAL A 465 -11.74 5.73 -7.56
CA VAL A 465 -12.23 4.50 -6.95
C VAL A 465 -13.00 3.68 -7.98
N TRP A 466 -12.63 2.42 -8.13
CA TRP A 466 -13.34 1.43 -8.92
C TRP A 466 -14.00 0.43 -7.97
N MET A 467 -15.27 0.11 -8.17
CA MET A 467 -15.97 -0.90 -7.38
C MET A 467 -16.90 -1.77 -8.22
N THR A 468 -17.01 -3.05 -7.86
CA THR A 468 -18.00 -3.96 -8.46
C THR A 468 -19.39 -3.77 -7.82
N SER A 469 -20.46 -4.04 -8.57
CA SER A 469 -21.83 -3.98 -8.05
C SER A 469 -22.07 -4.93 -6.88
N SER A 470 -21.37 -6.08 -6.82
CA SER A 470 -21.47 -7.05 -5.73
C SER A 470 -20.72 -6.65 -4.44
N SER A 471 -20.16 -5.45 -4.41
CA SER A 471 -19.38 -4.94 -3.28
C SER A 471 -20.22 -3.95 -2.48
N LEU A 472 -19.99 -3.92 -1.17
CA LEU A 472 -20.73 -3.04 -0.26
C LEU A 472 -19.78 -2.09 0.50
N PRO A 473 -18.92 -1.32 -0.18
CA PRO A 473 -18.02 -0.40 0.51
C PRO A 473 -18.78 0.86 0.97
N HIS A 474 -18.24 1.49 2.00
CA HIS A 474 -18.59 2.84 2.41
C HIS A 474 -17.48 3.81 2.00
N LEU A 475 -17.79 4.75 1.13
CA LEU A 475 -16.90 5.83 0.71
C LEU A 475 -17.39 7.13 1.34
N ILE A 476 -16.68 7.62 2.36
CA ILE A 476 -17.11 8.77 3.15
C ILE A 476 -16.05 9.85 3.16
N ASN A 477 -16.40 11.10 2.84
CA ASN A 477 -15.51 12.25 3.04
C ASN A 477 -14.14 12.16 2.33
N ASN A 478 -14.05 11.47 1.18
CA ASN A 478 -12.81 11.37 0.41
C ASN A 478 -12.66 12.55 -0.57
N GLN A 479 -11.42 12.92 -0.85
CA GLN A 479 -11.06 13.87 -1.91
C GLN A 479 -10.57 13.08 -3.12
N ILE A 480 -11.38 13.00 -4.16
CA ILE A 480 -11.13 12.18 -5.36
C ILE A 480 -10.99 13.11 -6.55
N SER A 481 -9.76 13.36 -6.98
CA SER A 481 -9.52 14.36 -8.03
C SER A 481 -8.40 14.06 -8.99
N HIS A 482 -8.49 14.65 -10.19
CA HIS A 482 -7.46 14.55 -11.23
C HIS A 482 -7.11 13.12 -11.65
N ASN A 483 -8.00 12.15 -11.44
CA ASN A 483 -7.80 10.79 -11.94
C ASN A 483 -8.12 10.73 -13.45
N GLY A 484 -7.45 9.85 -14.18
CA GLY A 484 -7.47 9.82 -15.65
C GLY A 484 -8.82 9.45 -16.25
N ILE A 485 -9.65 8.68 -15.53
CA ILE A 485 -10.97 8.25 -15.97
C ILE A 485 -12.04 8.80 -15.03
N TYR A 486 -12.77 7.94 -14.31
CA TYR A 486 -13.87 8.34 -13.45
C TYR A 486 -13.35 8.75 -12.07
N GLY A 487 -14.07 9.64 -11.40
CA GLY A 487 -13.84 9.82 -9.96
C GLY A 487 -14.19 8.53 -9.22
N VAL A 488 -15.45 8.11 -9.32
CA VAL A 488 -15.95 6.84 -8.80
C VAL A 488 -16.64 6.07 -9.91
N GLY A 489 -16.22 4.82 -10.14
CA GLY A 489 -16.84 3.90 -11.12
C GLY A 489 -17.41 2.67 -10.44
N VAL A 490 -18.69 2.39 -10.68
CA VAL A 490 -19.42 1.20 -10.22
C VAL A 490 -19.77 0.35 -11.44
N PHE A 491 -19.42 -0.93 -11.43
CA PHE A 491 -19.59 -1.82 -12.58
C PHE A 491 -20.24 -3.15 -12.20
N CYS A 492 -21.23 -3.58 -12.99
CA CYS A 492 -21.77 -4.94 -12.95
C CYS A 492 -20.70 -5.91 -13.42
N ARG A 493 -20.70 -7.13 -12.87
CA ARG A 493 -20.01 -8.25 -13.51
C ARG A 493 -20.61 -8.43 -14.92
N LYS A 494 -19.74 -8.55 -15.93
CA LYS A 494 -20.15 -9.01 -17.25
C LYS A 494 -20.36 -10.52 -17.13
N ASP A 495 -21.57 -11.00 -17.40
CA ASP A 495 -21.85 -12.43 -17.60
C ASP A 495 -21.23 -12.89 -18.93
N ASP A 496 -19.91 -12.85 -19.05
CA ASP A 496 -19.20 -13.65 -20.05
C ASP A 496 -18.77 -14.95 -19.36
N ALA A 497 -19.77 -15.80 -19.08
CA ALA A 497 -19.55 -17.22 -18.89
C ALA A 497 -19.15 -17.81 -20.25
N GLY A 498 -17.86 -17.76 -20.57
CA GLY A 498 -17.37 -18.26 -21.86
C GLY A 498 -15.92 -17.95 -22.17
N ASP A 499 -15.02 -18.08 -21.18
CA ASP A 499 -13.59 -18.38 -21.37
C ASP A 499 -12.95 -18.60 -19.98
N TYR A 500 -13.38 -19.67 -19.30
CA TYR A 500 -12.63 -20.24 -18.19
C TYR A 500 -12.11 -21.61 -18.64
N PRO A 501 -10.79 -21.84 -18.76
CA PRO A 501 -10.30 -23.19 -18.59
C PRO A 501 -10.58 -23.58 -17.12
N PRO A 502 -11.10 -24.79 -16.84
CA PRO A 502 -11.37 -25.21 -15.48
C PRO A 502 -10.07 -25.14 -14.69
N SER A 503 -10.07 -24.32 -13.65
CA SER A 503 -9.04 -24.34 -12.61
C SER A 503 -8.93 -25.76 -12.09
N GLN A 504 -7.86 -26.47 -12.48
CA GLN A 504 -7.29 -27.52 -11.67
C GLN A 504 -6.76 -26.86 -10.39
N GLY A 505 -7.68 -26.56 -9.47
CA GLY A 505 -7.35 -26.41 -8.07
C GLY A 505 -7.00 -27.80 -7.57
N GLY A 506 -5.70 -28.12 -7.61
CA GLY A 506 -5.16 -29.17 -6.77
C GLY A 506 -5.48 -28.81 -5.34
N SER A 507 -6.34 -29.61 -4.71
CA SER A 507 -6.51 -29.62 -3.27
C SER A 507 -5.18 -30.02 -2.64
N GLU A 508 -4.34 -29.06 -2.29
CA GLU A 508 -3.35 -29.32 -1.25
C GLU A 508 -4.10 -29.31 0.08
N ASN A 509 -4.44 -30.53 0.50
CA ASN A 509 -5.01 -30.86 1.78
C ASN A 509 -4.11 -30.34 2.92
N PHE A 510 -4.37 -29.13 3.42
CA PHE A 510 -4.14 -28.86 4.85
C PHE A 510 -5.25 -29.58 5.62
N GLN A 511 -5.04 -30.87 5.87
CA GLN A 511 -5.96 -31.67 6.66
C GLN A 511 -6.12 -31.08 8.06
N GLU A 512 -7.39 -31.06 8.45
CA GLU A 512 -7.98 -30.66 9.71
C GLU A 512 -7.24 -31.27 10.92
N GLU A 513 -6.78 -30.44 11.84
CA GLU A 513 -6.86 -30.79 13.26
C GLU A 513 -8.06 -30.06 13.84
N ARG A 514 -9.15 -30.81 13.87
CA ARG A 514 -10.42 -30.48 14.49
C ARG A 514 -10.28 -30.67 16.00
N GLU A 515 -9.92 -29.62 16.73
CA GLU A 515 -10.17 -29.57 18.18
C GLU A 515 -11.48 -28.81 18.45
N GLY A 516 -12.38 -29.49 19.15
CA GLY A 516 -13.75 -29.04 19.41
C GLY A 516 -13.84 -27.83 20.33
N PRO A 517 -14.99 -27.11 20.33
CA PRO A 517 -15.15 -25.92 21.14
C PRO A 517 -15.46 -26.33 22.59
N GLY A 518 -14.41 -26.42 23.41
CA GLY A 518 -14.52 -26.31 24.86
C GLY A 518 -14.73 -24.85 25.22
N GLY A 519 -15.98 -24.46 25.45
CA GLY A 519 -16.32 -23.13 25.93
C GLY A 519 -15.89 -22.96 27.38
N GLU A 520 -14.95 -22.05 27.63
CA GLU A 520 -14.85 -21.35 28.89
C GLU A 520 -14.86 -19.85 28.59
N ASN A 521 -15.95 -19.21 29.00
CA ASN A 521 -16.11 -17.78 28.99
C ASN A 521 -15.14 -17.20 30.04
N ASP A 522 -14.17 -16.40 29.60
CA ASP A 522 -13.38 -15.54 30.48
C ASP A 522 -13.95 -14.11 30.39
N PRO A 523 -14.72 -13.64 31.38
CA PRO A 523 -15.37 -12.35 31.33
C PRO A 523 -14.46 -11.32 32.01
N ASN A 524 -13.43 -10.80 31.33
CA ASN A 524 -12.70 -9.59 31.73
C ASN A 524 -11.70 -9.10 30.66
N SER A 525 -12.18 -8.83 29.44
CA SER A 525 -11.48 -7.92 28.53
C SER A 525 -12.43 -6.81 28.11
N GLU A 526 -12.37 -5.70 28.84
CA GLU A 526 -12.86 -4.42 28.34
C GLU A 526 -11.88 -3.93 27.24
N GLU A 527 -11.98 -4.51 26.05
CA GLU A 527 -11.47 -3.86 24.84
C GLU A 527 -12.56 -2.89 24.37
N GLU A 528 -12.29 -1.60 24.47
CA GLU A 528 -13.07 -0.53 23.84
C GLU A 528 -13.16 -0.80 22.33
N HIS A 529 -14.23 -1.47 21.90
CA HIS A 529 -14.60 -1.56 20.50
C HIS A 529 -14.93 -0.15 19.99
N PRO A 530 -14.25 0.38 18.95
CA PRO A 530 -14.73 1.56 18.27
C PRO A 530 -16.02 1.18 17.55
N ALA A 531 -17.16 1.65 18.07
CA ALA A 531 -18.51 1.62 17.50
C ALA A 531 -18.83 0.40 16.62
N ALA A 532 -19.50 -0.60 17.20
CA ALA A 532 -20.16 -1.67 16.46
C ALA A 532 -20.96 -1.10 15.27
N ARG A 533 -20.39 -1.25 14.07
CA ARG A 533 -21.03 -0.77 12.84
C ARG A 533 -22.32 -1.54 12.62
N ARG A 534 -23.38 -0.82 12.28
CA ARG A 534 -24.62 -1.44 11.80
C ARG A 534 -24.29 -2.30 10.57
N PRO A 535 -24.91 -3.48 10.41
CA PRO A 535 -24.69 -4.31 9.24
C PRO A 535 -25.04 -3.49 7.99
N ILE A 536 -24.04 -3.32 7.13
CA ILE A 536 -24.14 -2.55 5.89
C ILE A 536 -24.82 -3.43 4.86
N SER A 537 -26.00 -3.02 4.39
CA SER A 537 -26.77 -3.74 3.37
C SER A 537 -26.73 -3.09 1.99
N VAL A 538 -26.20 -1.86 1.88
CA VAL A 538 -26.22 -1.05 0.65
C VAL A 538 -24.91 -0.28 0.55
N ALA A 539 -24.30 -0.25 -0.64
CA ALA A 539 -23.12 0.58 -0.90
C ALA A 539 -23.44 2.07 -0.73
N LEU A 540 -22.50 2.82 -0.15
CA LEU A 540 -22.70 4.23 0.20
C LEU A 540 -21.54 5.09 -0.28
N VAL A 541 -21.86 6.12 -1.06
CA VAL A 541 -20.94 7.18 -1.48
C VAL A 541 -21.45 8.48 -0.89
N GLU A 542 -20.83 8.94 0.20
CA GLU A 542 -21.31 10.05 1.02
C GLU A 542 -20.25 11.13 1.28
N LEU A 543 -20.63 12.41 1.21
CA LEU A 543 -19.76 13.54 1.59
C LEU A 543 -18.43 13.62 0.83
N ASN A 544 -18.29 12.95 -0.32
CA ASN A 544 -17.04 12.96 -1.08
C ASN A 544 -16.94 14.23 -1.95
N SER A 545 -15.71 14.73 -2.13
CA SER A 545 -15.40 15.75 -3.12
C SER A 545 -14.78 15.07 -4.35
N ILE A 546 -15.55 15.02 -5.43
CA ILE A 546 -15.21 14.32 -6.67
C ILE A 546 -15.05 15.35 -7.79
N ASN A 547 -13.80 15.72 -8.11
CA ASN A 547 -13.58 16.85 -9.00
C ASN A 547 -12.40 16.71 -9.98
N HIS A 548 -12.46 17.41 -11.10
CA HIS A 548 -11.38 17.47 -12.09
C HIS A 548 -10.92 16.11 -12.65
N ASN A 549 -11.78 15.08 -12.63
CA ASN A 549 -11.44 13.78 -13.21
C ASN A 549 -11.61 13.79 -14.73
N GLY A 550 -10.89 12.89 -15.42
CA GLY A 550 -10.76 12.85 -16.87
C GLY A 550 -12.02 12.42 -17.64
N ALA A 551 -12.98 11.80 -16.95
CA ALA A 551 -14.28 11.41 -17.47
C ALA A 551 -15.41 11.89 -16.53
N ALA A 552 -16.42 11.06 -16.28
CA ALA A 552 -17.52 11.42 -15.39
C ALA A 552 -17.07 11.44 -13.93
N GLY A 553 -17.69 12.30 -13.11
CA GLY A 553 -17.43 12.29 -11.67
C GLY A 553 -17.82 10.94 -11.07
N LEU A 554 -19.03 10.48 -11.36
CA LEU A 554 -19.54 9.20 -10.89
C LEU A 554 -20.21 8.43 -12.04
N HIS A 555 -19.75 7.21 -12.28
CA HIS A 555 -20.24 6.30 -13.32
C HIS A 555 -20.87 5.06 -12.68
N VAL A 556 -22.14 4.79 -12.96
CA VAL A 556 -22.89 3.68 -12.33
C VAL A 556 -23.43 2.75 -13.39
N LYS A 557 -22.94 1.52 -13.34
CA LYS A 557 -23.54 0.32 -13.90
C LYS A 557 -23.65 -0.67 -12.75
N SER A 558 -24.82 -0.78 -12.13
CA SER A 558 -25.03 -1.63 -10.96
C SER A 558 -26.31 -2.46 -11.10
N SER A 559 -26.27 -3.69 -10.60
CA SER A 559 -27.46 -4.51 -10.39
C SER A 559 -28.00 -4.40 -8.95
N GLU A 560 -27.25 -3.71 -8.07
CA GLU A 560 -27.54 -3.56 -6.65
C GLU A 560 -27.88 -2.12 -6.30
N ALA A 561 -28.54 -1.93 -5.15
CA ALA A 561 -28.90 -0.61 -4.64
C ALA A 561 -27.64 0.19 -4.28
N LEU A 562 -27.66 1.49 -4.58
CA LEU A 562 -26.55 2.40 -4.32
C LEU A 562 -27.09 3.74 -3.80
N ASN A 563 -26.48 4.24 -2.74
CA ASN A 563 -26.79 5.56 -2.18
C ASN A 563 -25.64 6.54 -2.47
N ILE A 564 -25.95 7.61 -3.20
CA ILE A 564 -25.05 8.71 -3.54
C ILE A 564 -25.59 9.97 -2.85
N ILE A 565 -25.01 10.34 -1.71
CA ILE A 565 -25.59 11.33 -0.81
C ILE A 565 -24.59 12.44 -0.49
N ALA A 566 -25.02 13.71 -0.57
CA ALA A 566 -24.25 14.86 -0.09
C ALA A 566 -22.82 15.00 -0.68
N ASN A 567 -22.59 14.51 -1.90
CA ASN A 567 -21.29 14.63 -2.58
C ASN A 567 -21.19 15.96 -3.34
N VAL A 568 -19.95 16.43 -3.50
CA VAL A 568 -19.59 17.58 -4.33
C VAL A 568 -18.95 17.06 -5.61
N ILE A 569 -19.67 17.11 -6.72
CA ILE A 569 -19.25 16.57 -8.01
C ILE A 569 -19.04 17.72 -8.99
N HIS A 570 -17.79 18.13 -9.15
CA HIS A 570 -17.45 19.42 -9.74
C HIS A 570 -16.37 19.36 -10.82
N ALA A 571 -16.53 20.13 -11.90
CA ALA A 571 -15.49 20.36 -12.90
C ALA A 571 -14.86 19.08 -13.49
N ASN A 572 -15.63 18.00 -13.62
CA ASN A 572 -15.16 16.80 -14.32
C ASN A 572 -15.24 17.00 -15.84
N ARG A 573 -14.38 16.30 -16.59
CA ARG A 573 -14.25 16.47 -18.05
C ARG A 573 -15.40 15.84 -18.84
N ASP A 574 -16.24 15.02 -18.22
CA ASP A 574 -17.49 14.51 -18.81
C ASP A 574 -18.73 15.00 -18.02
N GLY A 575 -19.73 14.15 -17.80
CA GLY A 575 -20.89 14.46 -16.96
C GLY A 575 -20.59 14.36 -15.46
N GLY A 576 -21.47 14.93 -14.63
CA GLY A 576 -21.36 14.81 -13.18
C GLY A 576 -21.63 13.38 -12.72
N VAL A 577 -22.87 12.93 -12.89
CA VAL A 577 -23.33 11.57 -12.54
C VAL A 577 -23.93 10.90 -13.78
N ALA A 578 -23.49 9.68 -14.10
CA ALA A 578 -24.05 8.87 -15.17
C ALA A 578 -24.53 7.52 -14.63
N VAL A 579 -25.84 7.28 -14.66
CA VAL A 579 -26.48 6.00 -14.32
C VAL A 579 -26.87 5.31 -15.62
N LEU A 580 -26.09 4.30 -16.01
CA LEU A 580 -26.20 3.64 -17.31
C LEU A 580 -26.87 2.27 -17.24
N GLN A 581 -26.85 1.63 -16.07
CA GLN A 581 -27.54 0.37 -15.80
C GLN A 581 -27.84 0.31 -14.30
N SER A 582 -29.11 0.14 -13.92
CA SER A 582 -29.55 0.12 -12.51
C SER A 582 -30.85 -0.68 -12.34
N SER A 583 -30.76 -1.99 -12.10
CA SER A 583 -31.95 -2.83 -11.86
C SER A 583 -32.58 -2.64 -10.49
N GLN A 584 -31.82 -2.10 -9.54
CA GLN A 584 -32.30 -1.69 -8.22
C GLN A 584 -32.25 -0.17 -8.11
N LEU A 585 -32.92 0.37 -7.10
CA LEU A 585 -33.00 1.82 -6.91
C LEU A 585 -31.63 2.44 -6.58
N THR A 586 -31.17 3.35 -7.44
CA THR A 586 -30.04 4.24 -7.15
C THR A 586 -30.56 5.57 -6.60
N ARG A 587 -30.25 5.87 -5.34
CA ARG A 587 -30.65 7.13 -4.68
C ARG A 587 -29.58 8.18 -4.83
N ILE A 588 -29.90 9.30 -5.47
CA ILE A 588 -29.04 10.46 -5.65
C ILE A 588 -29.67 11.60 -4.86
N ALA A 589 -29.16 11.87 -3.65
CA ALA A 589 -29.75 12.84 -2.74
C ALA A 589 -28.80 13.91 -2.23
N ASN A 590 -29.25 15.16 -2.19
CA ASN A 590 -28.53 16.30 -1.62
C ASN A 590 -27.12 16.53 -2.19
N ASN A 591 -26.84 16.11 -3.43
CA ASN A 591 -25.54 16.32 -4.06
C ASN A 591 -25.44 17.71 -4.68
N SER A 592 -24.23 18.25 -4.73
CA SER A 592 -23.87 19.44 -5.50
C SER A 592 -23.16 19.02 -6.78
N ILE A 593 -23.80 19.17 -7.94
CA ILE A 593 -23.30 18.71 -9.24
C ILE A 593 -23.11 19.93 -10.14
N SER A 594 -21.87 20.41 -10.26
CA SER A 594 -21.62 21.72 -10.87
C SER A 594 -20.45 21.78 -11.84
N CYS A 595 -20.55 22.69 -12.82
CA CYS A 595 -19.46 23.03 -13.74
C CYS A 595 -18.84 21.84 -14.49
N ASN A 596 -19.55 20.73 -14.65
CA ASN A 596 -19.03 19.60 -15.42
C ASN A 596 -19.06 19.93 -16.92
N SER A 597 -18.11 19.37 -17.68
CA SER A 597 -17.90 19.72 -19.09
C SER A 597 -18.99 19.14 -20.02
N ARG A 598 -19.85 18.24 -19.52
CA ARG A 598 -21.07 17.80 -20.19
C ARG A 598 -22.33 18.04 -19.35
N GLY A 599 -23.20 17.04 -19.19
CA GLY A 599 -24.45 17.15 -18.44
C GLY A 599 -24.25 17.00 -16.94
N GLY A 600 -25.21 17.46 -16.14
CA GLY A 600 -25.19 17.24 -14.70
C GLY A 600 -25.45 15.78 -14.35
N VAL A 601 -26.65 15.29 -14.66
CA VAL A 601 -27.07 13.90 -14.44
C VAL A 601 -27.58 13.28 -15.74
N LEU A 602 -27.09 12.08 -16.06
CA LEU A 602 -27.59 11.23 -17.14
C LEU A 602 -28.16 9.94 -16.56
N VAL A 603 -29.37 9.57 -16.98
CA VAL A 603 -30.03 8.31 -16.64
C VAL A 603 -30.46 7.62 -17.92
N GLU A 604 -29.95 6.42 -18.17
CA GLU A 604 -30.30 5.60 -19.33
C GLU A 604 -31.59 4.80 -19.11
N ALA A 605 -32.07 4.14 -20.17
CA ALA A 605 -33.26 3.30 -20.13
C ALA A 605 -33.10 2.15 -19.13
N GLU A 606 -34.22 1.63 -18.62
CA GLU A 606 -34.25 0.50 -17.67
C GLU A 606 -33.51 0.76 -16.33
N CYS A 607 -33.22 2.02 -16.01
CA CYS A 607 -32.60 2.42 -14.75
C CYS A 607 -33.64 2.99 -13.77
N GLN A 608 -33.62 2.52 -12.52
CA GLN A 608 -34.42 3.06 -11.42
C GLN A 608 -33.66 4.10 -10.60
N VAL A 609 -34.16 5.33 -10.55
CA VAL A 609 -33.49 6.43 -9.83
C VAL A 609 -34.43 7.26 -8.94
N GLU A 610 -33.90 7.72 -7.81
CA GLU A 610 -34.52 8.76 -6.99
C GLU A 610 -33.57 9.96 -6.91
N LEU A 611 -33.92 11.06 -7.58
CA LEU A 611 -33.20 12.32 -7.57
C LEU A 611 -33.91 13.28 -6.61
N ARG A 612 -33.34 13.49 -5.43
CA ARG A 612 -33.96 14.31 -4.39
C ARG A 612 -33.03 15.37 -3.80
N GLY A 613 -33.48 16.62 -3.72
CA GLY A 613 -32.72 17.63 -2.96
C GLY A 613 -31.40 18.07 -3.61
N ASN A 614 -31.11 17.70 -4.85
CA ASN A 614 -29.81 17.98 -5.48
C ASN A 614 -29.75 19.40 -6.04
N GLY A 615 -28.55 19.99 -5.98
CA GLY A 615 -28.21 21.23 -6.67
C GLY A 615 -27.39 20.94 -7.93
N ILE A 616 -27.94 21.22 -9.11
CA ILE A 616 -27.34 20.92 -10.42
C ILE A 616 -27.11 22.24 -11.17
N TYR A 617 -25.86 22.69 -11.18
CA TYR A 617 -25.52 24.06 -11.52
C TYR A 617 -24.49 24.20 -12.63
N GLU A 618 -24.73 25.12 -13.57
CA GLU A 618 -23.70 25.60 -14.51
C GLU A 618 -22.96 24.50 -15.31
N ASN A 619 -23.58 23.35 -15.54
CA ASN A 619 -22.98 22.31 -16.38
C ASN A 619 -23.01 22.76 -17.85
N SER A 620 -22.03 22.33 -18.63
CA SER A 620 -21.81 22.79 -20.02
C SER A 620 -22.88 22.28 -21.01
N SER A 621 -23.70 21.32 -20.61
CA SER A 621 -24.80 20.78 -21.41
C SER A 621 -26.16 20.87 -20.69
N HIS A 622 -26.92 19.78 -20.63
CA HIS A 622 -28.23 19.71 -20.00
C HIS A 622 -28.06 19.49 -18.49
N GLY A 623 -28.98 19.99 -17.67
CA GLY A 623 -28.95 19.72 -16.23
C GLY A 623 -29.18 18.24 -15.92
N ILE A 624 -30.35 17.72 -16.31
CA ILE A 624 -30.70 16.31 -16.20
C ILE A 624 -31.20 15.80 -17.56
N ILE A 625 -30.72 14.63 -17.96
CA ILE A 625 -31.27 13.83 -19.07
C ILE A 625 -31.71 12.49 -18.50
N SER A 626 -32.96 12.08 -18.75
CA SER A 626 -33.47 10.80 -18.29
C SER A 626 -34.24 10.04 -19.38
N LYS A 627 -33.93 8.75 -19.50
CA LYS A 627 -34.68 7.71 -20.24
C LYS A 627 -35.23 6.61 -19.32
N GLY A 628 -34.92 6.66 -18.04
CA GLY A 628 -35.26 5.62 -17.06
C GLY A 628 -36.58 5.87 -16.36
N GLU A 629 -36.76 5.20 -15.22
CA GLU A 629 -37.95 5.32 -14.38
C GLU A 629 -37.61 5.84 -12.97
N GLY A 630 -38.53 6.60 -12.37
CA GLY A 630 -38.41 7.03 -10.98
C GLY A 630 -38.88 8.44 -10.68
N ILE A 631 -38.20 9.10 -9.74
CA ILE A 631 -38.67 10.35 -9.14
C ILE A 631 -37.59 11.41 -9.21
N ILE A 632 -37.96 12.59 -9.73
CA ILE A 632 -37.15 13.81 -9.68
C ILE A 632 -37.92 14.78 -8.80
N MET A 633 -37.54 14.90 -7.53
CA MET A 633 -38.25 15.76 -6.59
C MET A 633 -37.34 16.73 -5.86
N GLU A 634 -37.83 17.95 -5.65
CA GLU A 634 -37.13 18.92 -4.81
C GLU A 634 -35.67 19.16 -5.27
N ASN A 635 -35.39 19.26 -6.57
CA ASN A 635 -34.05 19.60 -7.09
C ASN A 635 -33.98 21.04 -7.60
N ASP A 636 -32.78 21.60 -7.59
CA ASP A 636 -32.46 22.88 -8.23
C ASP A 636 -31.63 22.61 -9.48
N ILE A 637 -32.14 23.00 -10.64
CA ILE A 637 -31.51 22.77 -11.95
C ILE A 637 -31.37 24.12 -12.64
N ILE A 638 -30.26 24.81 -12.37
CA ILE A 638 -30.10 26.24 -12.67
C ILE A 638 -28.78 26.50 -13.39
N GLY A 639 -28.74 27.43 -14.34
CA GLY A 639 -27.53 27.86 -15.02
C GLY A 639 -26.90 26.86 -16.01
N ASN A 640 -27.47 25.67 -16.18
CA ASN A 640 -26.99 24.67 -17.16
C ASN A 640 -27.18 25.21 -18.58
N HIS A 641 -26.18 25.03 -19.44
CA HIS A 641 -26.10 25.78 -20.70
C HIS A 641 -27.19 25.42 -21.72
N ARG A 642 -27.70 24.19 -21.73
CA ARG A 642 -28.78 23.73 -22.64
C ARG A 642 -30.15 23.70 -21.95
N CYS A 643 -30.82 22.54 -21.93
CA CYS A 643 -32.09 22.37 -21.20
C CYS A 643 -31.84 22.15 -19.72
N GLY A 644 -32.76 22.59 -18.87
CA GLY A 644 -32.76 22.22 -17.46
C GLY A 644 -32.97 20.71 -17.30
N LEU A 645 -34.13 20.24 -17.75
CA LEU A 645 -34.52 18.82 -17.72
C LEU A 645 -34.93 18.33 -19.11
N GLN A 646 -34.49 17.13 -19.47
CA GLN A 646 -34.87 16.45 -20.70
C GLN A 646 -35.34 15.02 -20.38
N LEU A 647 -36.58 14.70 -20.72
CA LEU A 647 -37.12 13.34 -20.69
C LEU A 647 -37.18 12.79 -22.12
N LEU A 648 -36.60 11.62 -22.33
CA LEU A 648 -36.43 10.96 -23.62
C LEU A 648 -37.09 9.58 -23.62
N GLN A 649 -37.49 9.10 -24.81
CA GLN A 649 -37.94 7.74 -25.17
C GLN A 649 -38.09 6.75 -24.00
N ALA A 650 -39.35 6.38 -23.71
CA ALA A 650 -39.74 5.42 -22.67
C ALA A 650 -39.44 5.82 -21.21
N ALA A 651 -39.01 7.07 -20.94
CA ALA A 651 -38.90 7.56 -19.58
C ALA A 651 -40.25 7.53 -18.85
N ASP A 652 -40.28 7.05 -17.62
CA ASP A 652 -41.42 7.15 -16.70
C ASP A 652 -41.01 7.88 -15.42
N MET A 653 -41.16 9.21 -15.42
CA MET A 653 -40.61 10.07 -14.38
C MET A 653 -41.69 10.91 -13.68
N LYS A 654 -41.69 10.88 -12.35
CA LYS A 654 -42.44 11.80 -11.51
C LYS A 654 -41.58 13.01 -11.14
N VAL A 655 -41.80 14.11 -11.86
CA VAL A 655 -41.07 15.38 -11.70
C VAL A 655 -41.89 16.34 -10.84
N THR A 656 -41.55 16.49 -9.56
CA THR A 656 -42.31 17.32 -8.63
C THR A 656 -41.50 18.31 -7.80
N LYS A 657 -42.02 19.52 -7.58
CA LYS A 657 -41.42 20.53 -6.66
C LYS A 657 -39.97 20.92 -6.98
N ASN A 658 -39.57 20.85 -8.25
CA ASN A 658 -38.25 21.25 -8.72
C ASN A 658 -38.21 22.73 -9.12
N ARG A 659 -37.03 23.34 -8.99
CA ARG A 659 -36.70 24.68 -9.49
C ARG A 659 -35.85 24.53 -10.75
N ILE A 660 -36.38 24.90 -11.91
CA ILE A 660 -35.74 24.60 -13.19
C ILE A 660 -35.58 25.87 -14.01
N GLN A 661 -34.38 26.16 -14.47
CA GLN A 661 -34.10 27.30 -15.32
C GLN A 661 -33.90 26.85 -16.78
N SER A 662 -34.65 27.47 -17.70
CA SER A 662 -34.28 27.46 -19.13
C SER A 662 -33.08 28.38 -19.32
N PHE A 663 -32.03 27.98 -20.04
CA PHE A 663 -30.92 28.90 -20.37
C PHE A 663 -30.85 29.21 -21.87
N GLN A 664 -30.28 28.33 -22.69
CA GLN A 664 -30.29 28.47 -24.16
C GLN A 664 -31.48 27.76 -24.81
N ASP A 665 -31.92 26.63 -24.24
CA ASP A 665 -33.00 25.81 -24.78
C ASP A 665 -34.25 25.85 -23.88
N TYR A 666 -34.87 24.70 -23.62
CA TYR A 666 -36.14 24.59 -22.89
C TYR A 666 -35.90 24.39 -21.39
N GLY A 667 -36.85 24.80 -20.55
CA GLY A 667 -36.78 24.50 -19.11
C GLY A 667 -36.93 23.00 -18.90
N ILE A 668 -38.04 22.46 -19.42
CA ILE A 668 -38.28 21.02 -19.51
C ILE A 668 -38.61 20.67 -20.97
N ALA A 669 -37.94 19.67 -21.52
CA ALA A 669 -38.21 19.13 -22.84
C ALA A 669 -38.65 17.66 -22.74
N LEU A 670 -39.80 17.35 -23.33
CA LEU A 670 -40.41 16.02 -23.36
C LEU A 670 -40.38 15.49 -24.80
N PHE A 671 -39.81 14.31 -24.99
CA PHE A 671 -39.67 13.66 -26.31
C PHE A 671 -40.32 12.27 -26.31
N ASP A 672 -40.98 11.94 -27.43
CA ASP A 672 -41.49 10.64 -27.89
C ASP A 672 -41.80 9.59 -26.80
N GLU A 673 -43.09 9.33 -26.56
CA GLU A 673 -43.61 8.27 -25.65
C GLU A 673 -43.18 8.37 -24.17
N ALA A 674 -42.60 9.50 -23.74
CA ALA A 674 -42.33 9.74 -22.32
C ALA A 674 -43.63 9.75 -21.49
N LYS A 675 -43.66 8.94 -20.43
CA LYS A 675 -44.74 8.82 -19.46
C LYS A 675 -44.36 9.49 -18.15
N GLY A 676 -45.36 9.81 -17.35
CA GLY A 676 -45.15 10.28 -15.99
C GLY A 676 -45.82 11.61 -15.69
N LEU A 677 -45.46 12.19 -14.55
CA LEU A 677 -46.18 13.29 -13.92
C LEU A 677 -45.24 14.47 -13.70
N VAL A 678 -45.49 15.60 -14.36
CA VAL A 678 -44.79 16.85 -14.15
C VAL A 678 -45.69 17.80 -13.38
N GLN A 679 -45.48 17.92 -12.06
CA GLN A 679 -46.37 18.66 -11.18
C GLN A 679 -45.65 19.62 -10.21
N GLU A 680 -46.25 20.79 -9.93
CA GLU A 680 -45.78 21.72 -8.88
C GLU A 680 -44.32 22.19 -9.07
N ASN A 681 -43.80 22.24 -10.29
CA ASN A 681 -42.45 22.75 -10.57
C ASN A 681 -42.45 24.27 -10.78
N LEU A 682 -41.40 24.92 -10.30
CA LEU A 682 -41.10 26.34 -10.56
C LEU A 682 -40.16 26.40 -11.76
N ILE A 683 -40.65 26.87 -12.90
CA ILE A 683 -39.85 26.92 -14.13
C ILE A 683 -39.60 28.37 -14.53
N PHE A 684 -38.33 28.73 -14.56
CA PHE A 684 -37.84 30.08 -14.80
C PHE A 684 -37.42 30.23 -16.27
N GLN A 685 -37.89 31.30 -16.91
CA GLN A 685 -37.56 31.59 -18.31
C GLN A 685 -36.11 32.09 -18.46
N GLY A 686 -35.42 31.53 -19.45
CA GLY A 686 -34.06 31.87 -19.82
C GLY A 686 -33.88 33.07 -20.73
N ARG A 687 -32.62 33.32 -21.10
CA ARG A 687 -32.24 34.42 -21.99
C ARG A 687 -32.75 34.22 -23.43
N SER A 688 -32.99 32.97 -23.85
CA SER A 688 -33.34 32.65 -25.25
C SER A 688 -34.79 32.93 -25.63
N LYS A 689 -35.66 33.34 -24.70
CA LYS A 689 -37.12 33.53 -24.90
C LYS A 689 -37.86 32.31 -25.51
N LYS A 690 -37.19 31.16 -25.70
CA LYS A 690 -37.82 29.91 -26.17
C LYS A 690 -38.82 29.42 -25.12
N SER A 691 -39.81 28.63 -25.57
CA SER A 691 -40.89 28.14 -24.70
C SER A 691 -40.33 27.42 -23.48
N ILE A 692 -41.02 27.54 -22.36
CA ILE A 692 -40.56 26.98 -21.09
C ILE A 692 -40.70 25.44 -21.08
N LEU A 693 -41.65 24.94 -21.89
CA LEU A 693 -41.95 23.53 -22.13
C LEU A 693 -41.96 23.25 -23.64
N ARG A 694 -41.42 22.10 -24.06
CA ARG A 694 -41.59 21.56 -25.43
C ARG A 694 -42.06 20.13 -25.35
N LEU A 695 -43.20 19.87 -25.99
CA LEU A 695 -43.72 18.53 -26.27
C LEU A 695 -43.37 18.18 -27.72
N MET A 696 -42.61 17.12 -27.95
CA MET A 696 -42.40 16.53 -29.26
C MET A 696 -43.30 15.27 -29.35
N SER A 697 -44.00 15.12 -30.47
CA SER A 697 -44.95 14.08 -30.90
C SER A 697 -45.23 12.87 -29.98
N ASN A 698 -46.51 12.53 -29.78
CA ASN A 698 -47.03 11.32 -29.10
C ASN A 698 -46.82 11.20 -27.58
N ALA A 699 -46.49 12.28 -26.86
CA ALA A 699 -46.43 12.29 -25.40
C ALA A 699 -47.82 12.50 -24.73
N GLU A 700 -48.85 11.80 -25.18
CA GLU A 700 -50.23 11.94 -24.65
C GLU A 700 -50.38 11.42 -23.21
N ASP A 701 -49.49 10.52 -22.78
CA ASP A 701 -49.51 9.86 -21.46
C ASP A 701 -48.81 10.66 -20.33
N CYS A 702 -48.27 11.86 -20.62
CA CYS A 702 -47.59 12.68 -19.60
C CYS A 702 -48.52 13.74 -19.01
N ILE A 703 -48.77 13.66 -17.70
CA ILE A 703 -49.67 14.58 -16.99
C ILE A 703 -48.87 15.81 -16.54
N ILE A 704 -49.22 16.99 -17.07
CA ILE A 704 -48.62 18.28 -16.69
C ILE A 704 -49.63 19.09 -15.89
N GLN A 705 -49.40 19.29 -14.58
CA GLN A 705 -50.35 19.96 -13.68
C GLN A 705 -49.68 20.94 -12.72
N ASN A 706 -50.31 22.08 -12.44
CA ASN A 706 -49.89 23.01 -11.38
C ASN A 706 -48.41 23.50 -11.43
N ASN A 707 -47.79 23.56 -12.61
CA ASN A 707 -46.45 24.12 -12.76
C ASN A 707 -46.50 25.65 -12.90
N MET A 708 -45.68 26.36 -12.14
CA MET A 708 -45.61 27.83 -12.19
C MET A 708 -44.52 28.29 -13.14
N LEU A 709 -44.90 29.10 -14.12
CA LEU A 709 -44.01 29.65 -15.14
C LEU A 709 -43.65 31.10 -14.77
N LEU A 710 -42.37 31.35 -14.48
CA LEU A 710 -41.88 32.65 -14.03
C LEU A 710 -41.02 33.28 -15.13
N THR A 711 -41.39 34.50 -15.55
CA THR A 711 -40.67 35.26 -16.59
C THR A 711 -39.99 36.48 -15.96
N PHE A 712 -38.68 36.63 -16.12
CA PHE A 712 -37.93 37.74 -15.51
C PHE A 712 -37.68 38.85 -16.53
N LYS A 713 -37.98 40.08 -16.11
CA LYS A 713 -37.76 41.29 -16.92
C LYS A 713 -36.40 41.95 -16.68
N LYS A 714 -35.66 41.60 -15.60
CA LYS A 714 -34.35 42.19 -15.25
C LYS A 714 -33.33 41.16 -14.73
N ARG A 715 -32.04 41.49 -14.87
CA ARG A 715 -30.88 40.67 -14.47
C ARG A 715 -30.82 40.37 -12.95
N PHE A 716 -31.31 41.30 -12.12
CA PHE A 716 -31.27 41.20 -10.66
C PHE A 716 -32.18 40.11 -10.08
N ASP A 717 -33.18 39.63 -10.84
CA ASP A 717 -34.11 38.62 -10.34
C ASP A 717 -33.54 37.18 -10.38
N MET A 718 -32.43 36.94 -11.11
CA MET A 718 -31.76 35.63 -11.12
C MET A 718 -31.04 35.32 -9.80
N GLU A 719 -30.42 36.31 -9.16
CA GLU A 719 -29.80 36.15 -7.83
C GLU A 719 -30.86 35.83 -6.76
N CYS A 720 -32.09 36.34 -6.92
CA CYS A 720 -33.21 36.08 -6.01
C CYS A 720 -33.78 34.65 -6.07
N MET A 721 -33.49 33.87 -7.12
CA MET A 721 -34.03 32.50 -7.30
C MET A 721 -33.60 31.52 -6.20
N LEU A 722 -32.45 31.81 -5.59
CA LEU A 722 -31.76 30.95 -4.64
C LEU A 722 -31.71 31.52 -3.22
N ILE A 723 -32.37 32.66 -2.97
CA ILE A 723 -32.37 33.33 -1.65
C ILE A 723 -33.44 32.72 -0.73
N ASN A 724 -34.61 32.34 -1.26
CA ASN A 724 -35.69 31.75 -0.47
C ASN A 724 -36.63 30.85 -1.30
N PRO A 725 -36.65 29.51 -1.09
CA PRO A 725 -35.75 28.76 -0.21
C PRO A 725 -34.28 28.92 -0.63
N PRO A 726 -33.30 28.83 0.30
CA PRO A 726 -31.88 28.87 -0.05
C PRO A 726 -31.55 27.83 -1.13
N ALA A 727 -30.44 28.05 -1.85
CA ALA A 727 -29.92 27.08 -2.80
C ALA A 727 -29.77 25.71 -2.14
N ARG A 728 -30.33 24.69 -2.78
CA ARG A 728 -30.01 23.30 -2.48
C ARG A 728 -28.54 23.09 -2.82
N PRO A 729 -27.80 22.27 -2.07
CA PRO A 729 -26.38 22.44 -1.80
C PRO A 729 -25.59 22.97 -3.00
N HIS A 730 -25.18 24.24 -2.93
CA HIS A 730 -24.13 24.81 -3.78
C HIS A 730 -22.87 24.85 -2.92
N ILE A 731 -22.23 23.69 -2.78
CA ILE A 731 -20.94 23.64 -2.15
C ILE A 731 -19.97 24.11 -3.23
N GLU A 732 -19.67 25.42 -3.26
CA GLU A 732 -18.44 25.86 -3.90
C GLU A 732 -17.33 24.95 -3.40
N GLY A 733 -16.41 24.52 -4.28
CA GLY A 733 -15.23 23.76 -3.90
C GLY A 733 -14.39 24.58 -2.91
N GLY A 734 -14.82 24.58 -1.66
CA GLY A 734 -14.46 25.57 -0.68
C GLY A 734 -13.17 25.17 -0.01
N ALA A 735 -12.15 25.99 -0.24
CA ALA A 735 -11.25 26.40 0.82
C ALA A 735 -12.03 26.60 2.13
N LEU A 736 -11.58 25.96 3.21
CA LEU A 736 -11.85 26.49 4.53
C LEU A 736 -10.85 27.64 4.78
N GLY A 737 -11.37 28.84 5.03
CA GLY A 737 -10.58 29.95 5.55
C GLY A 737 -11.18 31.35 5.33
N SER A 738 -12.12 31.74 6.21
CA SER A 738 -12.28 33.09 6.79
C SER A 738 -12.17 34.37 5.93
N CYS A 739 -13.28 35.11 5.90
CA CYS A 739 -13.44 36.59 5.91
C CYS A 739 -13.05 37.45 4.68
N ALA A 740 -14.10 38.01 4.08
CA ALA A 740 -14.27 39.39 3.58
C ALA A 740 -13.15 40.07 2.76
N ALA A 741 -13.42 40.37 1.50
CA ALA A 741 -13.51 41.75 0.95
C ALA A 741 -13.66 41.73 -0.58
N ALA A 742 -14.40 42.72 -1.08
CA ALA A 742 -14.79 42.93 -2.47
C ALA A 742 -13.63 43.25 -3.43
N GLY A 743 -13.87 43.01 -4.73
CA GLY A 743 -13.14 43.66 -5.81
C GLY A 743 -13.04 42.80 -7.07
N GLY A 744 -13.95 42.98 -8.02
CA GLY A 744 -13.95 42.22 -9.28
C GLY A 744 -12.99 42.73 -10.33
N GLN A 745 -12.64 41.88 -11.30
CA GLN A 745 -12.52 42.24 -12.72
C GLN A 745 -12.36 41.01 -13.63
N ARG A 746 -12.56 41.26 -14.92
CA ARG A 746 -12.98 40.38 -16.01
C ARG A 746 -11.87 39.50 -16.63
N VAL A 747 -12.27 38.27 -16.98
CA VAL A 747 -12.17 37.57 -18.29
C VAL A 747 -10.90 37.72 -19.15
N SER A 748 -10.28 36.58 -19.50
CA SER A 748 -9.83 36.31 -20.87
C SER A 748 -9.74 34.81 -21.14
N SER A 749 -10.64 34.32 -22.01
CA SER A 749 -10.70 32.97 -22.57
C SER A 749 -9.55 32.71 -23.54
N ILE A 750 -8.91 31.55 -23.45
CA ILE A 750 -8.04 31.02 -24.51
C ILE A 750 -8.60 29.66 -24.91
N THR A 751 -9.13 29.61 -26.13
CA THR A 751 -9.65 28.43 -26.82
C THR A 751 -8.49 27.68 -27.46
N THR A 752 -8.32 26.40 -27.14
CA THR A 752 -7.54 25.47 -27.97
C THR A 752 -8.38 24.25 -28.28
N ARG A 753 -8.71 24.11 -29.58
CA ARG A 753 -9.30 22.92 -30.18
C ARG A 753 -8.23 21.82 -30.27
N VAL A 754 -8.54 20.60 -29.86
CA VAL A 754 -7.93 19.39 -30.43
C VAL A 754 -8.99 18.28 -30.47
N ASP A 755 -9.09 17.70 -31.66
CA ASP A 755 -10.04 16.71 -32.12
C ASP A 755 -10.00 15.39 -31.36
N GLY A 756 -11.15 14.71 -31.41
CA GLY A 756 -11.44 13.47 -30.70
C GLY A 756 -10.84 12.20 -31.28
N GLY A 757 -10.91 11.16 -30.44
CA GLY A 757 -10.56 9.79 -30.77
C GLY A 757 -10.48 8.96 -29.49
N CYS A 758 -11.62 8.68 -28.85
CA CYS A 758 -11.67 7.72 -27.74
C CYS A 758 -11.49 6.30 -28.29
N HIS A 759 -10.33 5.69 -28.05
CA HIS A 759 -10.14 4.25 -28.18
C HIS A 759 -10.33 3.57 -26.81
N ASN A 760 -11.09 2.47 -26.86
CA ASN A 760 -11.42 1.59 -25.75
C ASN A 760 -10.16 1.00 -25.10
N HIS A 761 -9.89 1.37 -23.85
CA HIS A 761 -9.04 0.57 -22.96
C HIS A 761 -9.80 0.33 -21.66
N GLY A 762 -10.33 -0.87 -21.51
CA GLY A 762 -10.89 -1.36 -20.25
C GLY A 762 -9.81 -1.54 -19.19
N SER A 763 -10.18 -1.40 -17.92
CA SER A 763 -9.34 -1.72 -16.77
C SER A 763 -8.78 -3.14 -16.93
N ILE A 764 -7.45 -3.28 -16.75
CA ILE A 764 -6.75 -4.56 -16.88
C ILE A 764 -7.15 -5.42 -15.69
N PHE A 765 -8.08 -6.34 -15.93
CA PHE A 765 -8.56 -7.32 -14.98
C PHE A 765 -7.50 -8.43 -14.86
N CYS A 766 -6.93 -8.67 -13.67
CA CYS A 766 -6.13 -9.87 -13.46
C CYS A 766 -6.21 -10.38 -12.02
N THR A 767 -6.30 -11.71 -11.93
CA THR A 767 -6.28 -12.54 -10.74
C THR A 767 -4.84 -12.70 -10.28
N VAL A 768 -4.55 -12.45 -9.00
CA VAL A 768 -3.28 -12.88 -8.39
C VAL A 768 -3.49 -14.31 -7.92
N LEU A 769 -2.74 -15.25 -8.49
CA LEU A 769 -2.66 -16.64 -8.07
C LEU A 769 -1.63 -16.81 -6.95
#